data_AF-A0A354T8S0-F1
#
_entry.id   AF-A0A354T8S0-F1
#
_cell.length_a   1.000
_cell.length_b   1.000
_cell.length_c   1.000
_cell.angle_alpha   90.00
_cell.angle_beta   90.00
_cell.angle_gamma   90.00
#
_symmetry.space_group_name_H-M   'P 1'
#
loop_
_entity.id
_entity.type
_entity.pdbx_description
1 polymer ?
#
loop_
_entity_poly.entity_id
_entity_poly.type
_entity_poly.pdbx_seq_one_letter_code
_entity_poly.pdbx_strand_id
1 'polypeptide(L)'
;MIRSSFRRLAAFSSLLLVIATLHADEGLPKNHAPLTLLQLNDVYTALPVDDGKAGGLARVATLKKRVEAEGRKVEMILCGDFLSPSVASSVFRGQQMMEALNACGVDIGILGNHEFDFGPDVLRQRMKEAKWQWLVTNMFEEKDGKPLGEAPTFLLRDYGGLKVGYLGICLAGDEISPDRREGFRFDEPLKSARKMVTELKAKGAQVIVAVTHLDYADDRRLALLCPEIDVIMGGHEHEAITTHVGRTLITKSGSDVRFVARIDIVPTADGVIEKQFELIPINASLPDDPATAAVAQDFEDRLGKALEVEVGRTRVPLDAVAESVRSRESNLGNLLADAMKEDTKAELTILNAGSIRGNRVFPPGMLKLRDVVAVHPFGGTVCTVEGDGALVLAALNHGVGRLGESVGRFPQVSGLRFRVDPKAPAGDRVREVMVNGEPLDLKRTYKMAVGDYMVRGGDGYEVLTKAKIIVGPESGNTLADVLERYIRTRGEVAPEVEGRIVIADVVAPVIAKRPVLLDTDMGIDSVLGLLYLLKEPGVALQGITITHGIADTQAGAENARRILELAGHRNIPVAMGQAGPLEGQRAFPDFWKAQANSLGGLKLPAAVTPLSAKSAADFMADALEQSTEPVTIVTMGPMTNLAQALKAKPELAKKIKEIVAMGGAINGPGNVDKPFVGIRNGAAEWNFYLDPQAAEIVLKSGVPLRLIPVEATKNLPVTTAFRDRVREAKRDTQSELVLDLLNAVQEGIDGGWFFFWDTMAAVAVAHPEIMGSHEAKIKVVTEDGPTLGQTLPADDGVRVKAGEEINLLEFENLLLKVLLD
;
A
#
# COMPACT_ATOMS: atom_id res chain seq x y z
N MET A 1 40.21 -43.34 52.32
CA MET A 1 38.85 -42.89 52.73
C MET A 1 38.30 -42.02 51.60
N ILE A 2 37.23 -42.51 50.95
CA ILE A 2 36.03 -41.75 50.52
C ILE A 2 36.30 -40.64 49.48
N ARG A 3 36.18 -40.92 48.17
CA ARG A 3 35.00 -40.85 47.25
C ARG A 3 35.21 -39.63 46.31
N SER A 4 34.94 -39.60 45.02
CA SER A 4 34.59 -40.58 43.98
C SER A 4 34.61 -39.83 42.64
N SER A 5 35.47 -40.31 41.73
CA SER A 5 35.37 -40.39 40.27
C SER A 5 34.22 -39.72 39.50
N PHE A 6 34.56 -39.01 38.41
CA PHE A 6 34.18 -39.43 37.04
C PHE A 6 35.28 -39.04 36.04
N ARG A 7 35.74 -40.03 35.28
CA ARG A 7 36.82 -39.99 34.28
C ARG A 7 36.38 -40.91 33.14
N ARG A 8 36.68 -40.50 31.89
CA ARG A 8 36.63 -41.25 30.61
C ARG A 8 35.23 -41.30 29.97
N LEU A 9 35.04 -41.15 28.66
CA LEU A 9 35.91 -41.45 27.51
C LEU A 9 35.86 -40.36 26.43
N ALA A 10 37.02 -40.13 25.82
CA ALA A 10 37.17 -39.64 24.47
C ALA A 10 37.53 -40.82 23.54
N ALA A 11 37.27 -40.62 22.25
CA ALA A 11 37.76 -41.36 21.07
C ALA A 11 37.12 -42.71 20.71
N PHE A 12 36.34 -42.70 19.62
CA PHE A 12 36.45 -43.49 18.38
C PHE A 12 35.25 -43.03 17.52
N SER A 13 35.43 -42.35 16.39
CA SER A 13 35.61 -43.02 15.10
C SER A 13 36.32 -42.14 14.08
N SER A 14 37.14 -42.82 13.30
CA SER A 14 38.05 -42.34 12.28
C SER A 14 37.53 -42.70 10.87
N LEU A 15 37.91 -41.85 9.90
CA LEU A 15 38.25 -42.19 8.51
C LEU A 15 37.12 -42.61 7.54
N LEU A 16 36.82 -41.73 6.57
CA LEU A 16 36.63 -42.15 5.18
C LEU A 16 37.09 -41.06 4.20
N LEU A 17 37.77 -41.57 3.19
CA LEU A 17 38.61 -40.93 2.18
C LEU A 17 37.78 -40.67 0.90
N VAL A 18 37.99 -39.50 0.29
CA VAL A 18 37.91 -39.16 -1.15
C VAL A 18 37.17 -40.13 -2.08
N ILE A 19 36.00 -39.72 -2.62
CA ILE A 19 35.62 -39.86 -4.03
C ILE A 19 34.81 -38.62 -4.44
N ALA A 20 35.21 -38.02 -5.55
CA ALA A 20 34.50 -36.96 -6.25
C ALA A 20 33.12 -37.42 -6.75
N THR A 21 32.08 -36.64 -6.44
CA THR A 21 31.11 -36.08 -7.38
C THR A 21 30.68 -34.76 -6.70
N LEU A 22 30.94 -33.54 -7.19
CA LEU A 22 30.46 -33.00 -8.45
C LEU A 22 29.09 -33.60 -8.83
N HIS A 23 28.12 -33.43 -7.94
CA HIS A 23 26.80 -33.01 -8.36
C HIS A 23 26.78 -31.51 -7.97
N ALA A 24 27.18 -30.55 -8.83
CA ALA A 24 26.50 -30.28 -10.09
C ALA A 24 25.05 -30.70 -9.96
N ASP A 25 24.26 -29.88 -9.26
CA ASP A 25 22.83 -29.91 -9.41
C ASP A 25 22.55 -29.42 -10.85
N GLU A 26 22.80 -30.30 -11.81
CA GLU A 26 22.19 -30.26 -13.13
C GLU A 26 20.85 -30.96 -12.99
N GLY A 27 19.79 -30.16 -12.86
CA GLY A 27 18.48 -30.77 -12.63
C GLY A 27 17.24 -29.88 -12.71
N LEU A 28 17.38 -28.55 -12.68
CA LEU A 28 16.39 -27.67 -13.27
C LEU A 28 17.16 -26.72 -14.19
N PRO A 29 16.73 -26.51 -15.45
CA PRO A 29 17.38 -25.52 -16.28
C PRO A 29 17.36 -24.22 -15.47
N LYS A 30 18.53 -23.58 -15.33
CA LYS A 30 18.58 -22.13 -15.13
C LYS A 30 17.73 -21.58 -16.26
N ASN A 31 16.45 -21.30 -16.02
CA ASN A 31 15.55 -20.85 -17.08
C ASN A 31 16.17 -19.56 -17.59
N HIS A 32 16.76 -19.66 -18.78
CA HIS A 32 17.45 -18.57 -19.45
C HIS A 32 16.36 -17.57 -19.83
N ALA A 33 15.94 -16.71 -18.90
CA ALA A 33 15.15 -15.54 -19.23
C ALA A 33 15.94 -14.80 -20.32
N PRO A 34 15.46 -14.74 -21.59
CA PRO A 34 16.18 -14.05 -22.65
C PRO A 34 16.29 -12.55 -22.37
N LEU A 35 15.46 -12.03 -21.46
CA LEU A 35 15.32 -10.61 -21.14
C LEU A 35 14.99 -10.40 -19.65
N THR A 36 15.71 -9.47 -19.04
CA THR A 36 15.41 -8.86 -17.75
C THR A 36 15.12 -7.38 -17.95
N LEU A 37 14.00 -6.91 -17.42
CA LEU A 37 13.64 -5.50 -17.36
C LEU A 37 14.01 -4.95 -15.98
N LEU A 38 14.70 -3.81 -15.92
CA LEU A 38 14.97 -3.07 -14.69
C LEU A 38 14.25 -1.72 -14.76
N GLN A 39 13.24 -1.53 -13.91
CA GLN A 39 12.45 -0.29 -13.87
C GLN A 39 13.08 0.75 -12.96
N LEU A 40 13.14 1.98 -13.46
CA LEU A 40 13.32 3.22 -12.70
C LEU A 40 12.14 4.15 -13.01
N ASN A 41 11.67 4.90 -12.03
CA ASN A 41 10.71 6.00 -12.23
C ASN A 41 10.94 7.07 -11.17
N ASP A 42 10.54 8.31 -11.45
CA ASP A 42 10.48 9.40 -10.47
C ASP A 42 11.84 9.62 -9.75
N VAL A 43 12.89 9.80 -10.55
CA VAL A 43 14.29 9.87 -10.07
C VAL A 43 14.76 11.31 -10.04
N TYR A 44 14.65 11.95 -8.88
CA TYR A 44 14.91 13.40 -8.77
C TYR A 44 16.35 13.72 -8.34
N THR A 45 17.07 12.74 -7.79
CA THR A 45 18.49 12.87 -7.39
C THR A 45 19.34 11.71 -7.88
N ALA A 46 20.58 12.03 -8.27
CA ALA A 46 21.58 11.03 -8.63
C ALA A 46 22.27 10.43 -7.40
N LEU A 47 22.33 11.19 -6.30
CA LEU A 47 22.94 10.79 -5.04
C LEU A 47 21.98 9.95 -4.19
N PRO A 48 22.52 9.10 -3.29
CA PRO A 48 21.73 8.44 -2.26
C PRO A 48 20.88 9.40 -1.43
N VAL A 49 19.70 8.93 -1.02
CA VAL A 49 18.73 9.60 -0.15
C VAL A 49 18.77 8.99 1.26
N ASP A 50 17.96 9.55 2.17
CA ASP A 50 17.80 9.07 3.55
C ASP A 50 19.13 8.94 4.30
N ASP A 51 19.93 10.01 4.24
CA ASP A 51 21.29 10.09 4.81
C ASP A 51 22.24 8.99 4.28
N GLY A 52 22.08 8.63 3.00
CA GLY A 52 22.90 7.64 2.33
C GLY A 52 22.42 6.21 2.46
N LYS A 53 21.33 5.96 3.20
CA LYS A 53 20.81 4.63 3.48
C LYS A 53 20.09 4.00 2.29
N ALA A 54 19.50 4.81 1.41
CA ALA A 54 18.73 4.33 0.27
C ALA A 54 19.09 5.05 -1.04
N GLY A 55 18.75 4.45 -2.17
CA GLY A 55 18.91 5.03 -3.51
C GLY A 55 20.35 5.28 -3.96
N GLY A 56 20.49 6.05 -5.03
CA GLY A 56 21.74 6.41 -5.68
C GLY A 56 21.95 5.70 -7.02
N LEU A 57 22.08 6.48 -8.10
CA LEU A 57 22.24 5.94 -9.46
C LEU A 57 23.53 5.14 -9.64
N ALA A 58 24.59 5.45 -8.89
CA ALA A 58 25.81 4.67 -8.93
C ALA A 58 25.62 3.23 -8.43
N ARG A 59 24.73 3.03 -7.44
CA ARG A 59 24.37 1.68 -6.95
C ARG A 59 23.50 0.94 -7.96
N VAL A 60 22.61 1.66 -8.64
CA VAL A 60 21.78 1.12 -9.73
C VAL A 60 22.64 0.66 -10.92
N ALA A 61 23.67 1.42 -11.28
CA ALA A 61 24.63 1.02 -12.31
C ALA A 61 25.37 -0.27 -11.94
N THR A 62 25.78 -0.41 -10.68
CA THR A 62 26.34 -1.67 -10.15
C THR A 62 25.34 -2.82 -10.23
N LEU A 63 24.07 -2.58 -9.87
CA LEU A 63 23.01 -3.60 -9.98
C LEU A 63 22.86 -4.09 -11.42
N LYS A 64 22.77 -3.17 -12.40
CA LYS A 64 22.69 -3.55 -13.82
C LYS A 64 23.85 -4.45 -14.23
N LYS A 65 25.09 -4.07 -13.91
CA LYS A 65 26.28 -4.89 -14.22
C LYS A 65 26.25 -6.27 -13.58
N ARG A 66 25.72 -6.38 -12.35
CA ARG A 66 25.56 -7.68 -11.67
C ARG A 66 24.54 -8.56 -12.40
N VAL A 67 23.39 -8.01 -12.79
CA VAL A 67 22.35 -8.75 -13.51
C VAL A 67 22.84 -9.15 -14.91
N GLU A 68 23.56 -8.28 -15.62
CA GLU A 68 24.19 -8.61 -16.91
C GLU A 68 25.21 -9.76 -16.79
N ALA A 69 25.97 -9.81 -15.68
CA ALA A 69 26.92 -10.88 -15.41
C ALA A 69 26.26 -12.25 -15.15
N GLU A 70 24.94 -12.29 -14.91
CA GLU A 70 24.17 -13.54 -14.88
C GLU A 70 23.96 -14.16 -16.27
N GLY A 71 24.40 -13.48 -17.34
CA GLY A 71 24.30 -13.95 -18.73
C GLY A 71 22.97 -13.61 -19.41
N ARG A 72 22.21 -12.66 -18.86
CA ARG A 72 20.90 -12.22 -19.37
C ARG A 72 21.05 -10.92 -20.17
N LYS A 73 20.15 -10.69 -21.14
CA LYS A 73 20.00 -9.34 -21.71
C LYS A 73 19.21 -8.49 -20.73
N VAL A 74 19.70 -7.29 -20.47
CA VAL A 74 19.07 -6.36 -19.53
C VAL A 74 18.63 -5.12 -20.29
N GLU A 75 17.39 -4.69 -20.06
CA GLU A 75 16.89 -3.38 -20.47
C GLU A 75 16.54 -2.58 -19.22
N MET A 76 17.30 -1.53 -18.94
CA MET A 76 17.00 -0.55 -17.91
C MET A 76 16.07 0.51 -18.48
N ILE A 77 14.87 0.60 -17.92
CA ILE A 77 13.76 1.39 -18.43
C ILE A 77 13.45 2.51 -17.44
N LEU A 78 13.47 3.75 -17.93
CA LEU A 78 13.14 4.96 -17.17
C LEU A 78 11.72 5.43 -17.52
N CYS A 79 10.81 5.38 -16.54
CA CYS A 79 9.38 5.64 -16.71
C CYS A 79 8.99 7.09 -16.41
N GLY A 80 9.80 8.07 -16.85
CA GLY A 80 9.51 9.51 -16.70
C GLY A 80 9.87 10.11 -15.33
N ASP A 81 9.74 11.43 -15.25
CA ASP A 81 9.96 12.31 -14.09
C ASP A 81 11.37 12.21 -13.49
N PHE A 82 12.34 12.81 -14.17
CA PHE A 82 13.72 12.85 -13.71
C PHE A 82 14.43 14.17 -13.97
N LEU A 83 13.97 14.98 -14.93
CA LEU A 83 14.58 16.29 -15.17
C LEU A 83 14.33 17.27 -14.02
N SER A 84 13.21 17.14 -13.32
CA SER A 84 12.75 17.98 -12.22
C SER A 84 11.90 17.11 -11.27
N PRO A 85 11.73 17.42 -9.97
CA PRO A 85 12.15 18.65 -9.30
C PRO A 85 13.17 18.42 -8.18
N SER A 86 14.41 18.83 -8.41
CA SER A 86 15.46 18.86 -7.39
C SER A 86 16.23 20.17 -7.41
N VAL A 87 16.91 20.47 -6.31
CA VAL A 87 17.78 21.65 -6.19
C VAL A 87 18.81 21.69 -7.32
N ALA A 88 19.40 20.54 -7.64
CA ALA A 88 20.35 20.40 -8.73
C ALA A 88 19.70 20.70 -10.09
N SER A 89 18.48 20.21 -10.31
CA SER A 89 17.71 20.49 -11.52
C SER A 89 17.38 21.96 -11.68
N SER A 90 17.08 22.69 -10.60
CA SER A 90 16.82 24.14 -10.66
C SER A 90 18.04 24.92 -11.16
N VAL A 91 19.23 24.52 -10.71
CA VAL A 91 20.50 25.19 -11.04
C VAL A 91 20.99 24.79 -12.44
N PHE A 92 21.03 23.50 -12.75
CA PHE A 92 21.62 22.98 -13.99
C PHE A 92 20.59 22.67 -15.08
N ARG A 93 19.31 22.95 -14.83
CA ARG A 93 18.20 22.77 -15.78
C ARG A 93 18.14 21.34 -16.33
N GLY A 94 18.33 20.34 -15.48
CA GLY A 94 18.27 18.91 -15.81
C GLY A 94 19.53 18.31 -16.44
N GLN A 95 20.56 19.10 -16.78
CA GLN A 95 21.81 18.59 -17.37
C GLN A 95 22.46 17.50 -16.51
N GLN A 96 22.49 17.73 -15.20
CA GLN A 96 23.09 16.82 -14.23
C GLN A 96 22.46 15.44 -14.26
N MET A 97 21.13 15.38 -14.47
CA MET A 97 20.42 14.11 -14.51
C MET A 97 20.65 13.39 -15.83
N MET A 98 20.71 14.14 -16.95
CA MET A 98 21.10 13.58 -18.25
C MET A 98 22.46 12.90 -18.17
N GLU A 99 23.46 13.57 -17.60
CA GLU A 99 24.81 13.02 -17.46
C GLU A 99 24.85 11.81 -16.52
N ALA A 100 24.15 11.88 -15.37
CA ALA A 100 24.11 10.79 -14.41
C ALA A 100 23.39 9.54 -14.94
N LEU A 101 22.22 9.68 -15.59
CA LEU A 101 21.48 8.57 -16.19
C LEU A 101 22.20 7.96 -17.40
N ASN A 102 22.88 8.79 -18.20
CA ASN A 102 23.77 8.33 -19.25
C ASN A 102 24.92 7.49 -18.70
N ALA A 103 25.51 7.89 -17.57
CA ALA A 103 26.55 7.13 -16.89
C ALA A 103 26.01 5.88 -16.18
N CYS A 104 24.77 5.92 -15.69
CA CYS A 104 24.08 4.79 -15.05
C CYS A 104 23.74 3.68 -16.06
N GLY A 105 23.57 4.03 -17.33
CA GLY A 105 23.32 3.10 -18.42
C GLY A 105 21.85 2.78 -18.62
N VAL A 106 20.97 3.79 -18.66
CA VAL A 106 19.58 3.63 -19.11
C VAL A 106 19.55 3.19 -20.58
N ASP A 107 18.63 2.29 -20.95
CA ASP A 107 18.49 1.77 -22.33
C ASP A 107 17.25 2.32 -23.05
N ILE A 108 16.12 2.46 -22.34
CA ILE A 108 14.86 3.01 -22.85
C ILE A 108 14.34 4.06 -21.87
N GLY A 109 13.86 5.18 -22.38
CA GLY A 109 13.24 6.23 -21.55
C GLY A 109 11.99 6.81 -22.19
N ILE A 110 11.02 7.17 -21.35
CA ILE A 110 9.84 7.96 -21.73
C ILE A 110 9.84 9.30 -20.98
N LEU A 111 8.93 10.20 -21.36
CA LEU A 111 8.72 11.47 -20.67
C LEU A 111 7.58 11.34 -19.65
N GLY A 112 7.74 11.99 -18.51
CA GLY A 112 6.70 12.35 -17.55
C GLY A 112 6.34 13.85 -17.64
N ASN A 113 5.57 14.34 -16.68
CA ASN A 113 5.18 15.76 -16.62
C ASN A 113 6.38 16.68 -16.32
N HIS A 114 7.31 16.26 -15.46
CA HIS A 114 8.39 17.12 -14.99
C HIS A 114 9.52 17.31 -16.01
N GLU A 115 9.50 16.58 -17.13
CA GLU A 115 10.39 16.84 -18.26
C GLU A 115 10.12 18.20 -18.92
N PHE A 116 8.93 18.77 -18.74
CA PHE A 116 8.50 20.02 -19.35
C PHE A 116 8.76 21.26 -18.48
N ASP A 117 9.16 21.08 -17.22
CA ASP A 117 9.28 22.17 -16.23
C ASP A 117 10.23 23.30 -16.66
N PHE A 118 11.24 22.99 -17.47
CA PHE A 118 12.20 23.99 -17.98
C PHE A 118 11.83 24.56 -19.35
N GLY A 119 10.67 24.18 -19.87
CA GLY A 119 10.10 24.67 -21.12
C GLY A 119 10.59 23.93 -22.38
N PRO A 120 9.96 24.21 -23.53
CA PRO A 120 10.14 23.44 -24.76
C PRO A 120 11.58 23.37 -25.28
N ASP A 121 12.34 24.46 -25.19
CA ASP A 121 13.70 24.53 -25.72
C ASP A 121 14.67 23.68 -24.91
N VAL A 122 14.58 23.75 -23.57
CA VAL A 122 15.40 22.93 -22.67
C VAL A 122 15.04 21.46 -22.85
N LEU A 123 13.75 21.10 -22.92
CA LEU A 123 13.33 19.73 -23.16
C LEU A 123 13.94 19.17 -24.46
N ARG A 124 13.79 19.89 -25.58
CA ARG A 124 14.39 19.48 -26.86
C ARG A 124 15.91 19.35 -26.79
N GLN A 125 16.57 20.20 -26.00
CA GLN A 125 18.00 20.07 -25.75
C GLN A 125 18.32 18.80 -24.96
N ARG A 126 17.66 18.56 -23.83
CA ARG A 126 17.89 17.36 -22.99
C ARG A 126 17.60 16.07 -23.74
N MET A 127 16.57 16.03 -24.57
CA MET A 127 16.30 14.86 -25.41
C MET A 127 17.47 14.51 -26.34
N LYS A 128 18.23 15.49 -26.84
CA LYS A 128 19.42 15.25 -27.69
C LYS A 128 20.64 14.78 -26.90
N GLU A 129 20.68 15.02 -25.60
CA GLU A 129 21.79 14.63 -24.71
C GLU A 129 21.66 13.17 -24.23
N ALA A 130 20.48 12.57 -24.36
CA ALA A 130 20.21 11.18 -24.00
C ALA A 130 21.04 10.20 -24.82
N LYS A 131 21.64 9.21 -24.15
CA LYS A 131 22.29 8.04 -24.78
C LYS A 131 21.39 6.80 -24.83
N TRP A 132 20.18 6.90 -24.30
CA TRP A 132 19.15 5.87 -24.35
C TRP A 132 18.20 6.08 -25.54
N GLN A 133 17.39 5.06 -25.84
CA GLN A 133 16.33 5.16 -26.83
C GLN A 133 15.09 5.84 -26.22
N TRP A 134 14.74 7.02 -26.71
CA TRP A 134 13.44 7.61 -26.41
C TRP A 134 12.30 6.79 -27.01
N LEU A 135 11.18 6.72 -26.29
CA LEU A 135 9.95 6.08 -26.72
C LEU A 135 8.76 6.99 -26.41
N VAL A 136 8.09 7.51 -27.44
CA VAL A 136 7.04 8.53 -27.29
C VAL A 136 5.84 8.19 -28.17
N THR A 137 4.80 7.60 -27.57
CA THR A 137 3.62 7.13 -28.31
C THR A 137 2.53 8.19 -28.48
N ASN A 138 2.35 9.12 -27.52
CA ASN A 138 1.20 10.04 -27.49
C ASN A 138 1.55 11.55 -27.43
N MET A 139 2.78 11.94 -27.72
CA MET A 139 3.20 13.36 -27.74
C MET A 139 3.86 13.74 -29.06
N PHE A 140 3.45 14.87 -29.62
CA PHE A 140 3.84 15.30 -30.96
C PHE A 140 4.20 16.79 -31.00
N GLU A 141 5.10 17.16 -31.91
CA GLU A 141 5.36 18.56 -32.26
C GLU A 141 4.14 19.12 -33.03
N GLU A 142 3.56 20.24 -32.60
CA GLU A 142 2.39 20.82 -33.27
C GLU A 142 2.70 21.28 -34.71
N LYS A 143 3.92 21.77 -34.92
CA LYS A 143 4.35 22.37 -36.19
C LYS A 143 4.30 21.41 -37.39
N ASP A 144 4.54 20.12 -37.16
CA ASP A 144 4.69 19.11 -38.23
C ASP A 144 4.02 17.76 -37.90
N GLY A 145 3.48 17.60 -36.69
CA GLY A 145 2.82 16.39 -36.25
C GLY A 145 3.75 15.20 -36.04
N LYS A 146 5.08 15.39 -36.08
CA LYS A 146 6.04 14.32 -35.79
C LYS A 146 6.05 13.99 -34.30
N PRO A 147 6.36 12.74 -33.91
CA PRO A 147 6.60 12.42 -32.51
C PRO A 147 7.67 13.33 -31.91
N LEU A 148 7.47 13.73 -30.66
CA LEU A 148 8.38 14.64 -29.96
C LEU A 148 9.83 14.10 -29.98
N GLY A 149 10.79 14.96 -30.32
CA GLY A 149 12.20 14.60 -30.46
C GLY A 149 12.51 13.64 -31.61
N GLU A 150 11.56 13.45 -32.56
CA GLU A 150 11.63 12.42 -33.62
C GLU A 150 11.77 11.00 -33.04
N ALA A 151 11.32 10.80 -31.80
CA ALA A 151 11.36 9.52 -31.12
C ALA A 151 10.41 8.50 -31.79
N PRO A 152 10.76 7.20 -31.79
CA PRO A 152 9.83 6.17 -32.23
C PRO A 152 8.60 6.12 -31.31
N THR A 153 7.45 5.85 -31.92
CA THR A 153 6.17 5.67 -31.22
C THR A 153 6.00 4.27 -30.63
N PHE A 154 6.82 3.31 -31.06
CA PHE A 154 6.94 1.97 -30.50
C PHE A 154 8.33 1.39 -30.79
N LEU A 155 8.72 0.37 -30.03
CA LEU A 155 9.88 -0.48 -30.36
C LEU A 155 9.41 -1.92 -30.53
N LEU A 156 10.04 -2.67 -31.44
CA LEU A 156 9.88 -4.11 -31.55
C LEU A 156 11.28 -4.71 -31.61
N ARG A 157 11.68 -5.40 -30.54
CA ARG A 157 13.04 -5.95 -30.38
C ARG A 157 12.99 -7.47 -30.28
N ASP A 158 14.05 -8.12 -30.76
CA ASP A 158 14.21 -9.58 -30.71
C ASP A 158 15.27 -9.93 -29.67
N TYR A 159 14.90 -10.75 -28.69
CA TYR A 159 15.79 -11.26 -27.64
C TYR A 159 15.89 -12.77 -27.76
N GLY A 160 16.78 -13.24 -28.63
CA GLY A 160 17.00 -14.68 -28.81
C GLY A 160 15.77 -15.41 -29.37
N GLY A 161 15.04 -14.76 -30.27
CA GLY A 161 13.80 -15.27 -30.89
C GLY A 161 12.52 -14.83 -30.18
N LEU A 162 12.61 -14.20 -29.00
CA LEU A 162 11.46 -13.59 -28.33
C LEU A 162 11.24 -12.16 -28.83
N LYS A 163 10.15 -11.91 -29.55
CA LYS A 163 9.78 -10.57 -30.02
C LYS A 163 9.02 -9.79 -28.95
N VAL A 164 9.62 -8.72 -28.45
CA VAL A 164 9.04 -7.85 -27.41
C VAL A 164 8.71 -6.49 -28.00
N GLY A 165 7.45 -6.10 -27.89
CA GLY A 165 6.93 -4.80 -28.29
C GLY A 165 6.88 -3.83 -27.11
N TYR A 166 7.33 -2.59 -27.31
CA TYR A 166 7.29 -1.53 -26.30
C TYR A 166 6.46 -0.34 -26.80
N LEU A 167 5.64 0.24 -25.93
CA LEU A 167 4.99 1.54 -26.14
C LEU A 167 5.24 2.46 -24.93
N GLY A 168 5.27 3.78 -25.15
CA GLY A 168 5.60 4.79 -24.13
C GLY A 168 4.50 5.85 -24.01
N ILE A 169 3.80 5.88 -22.88
CA ILE A 169 2.61 6.71 -22.68
C ILE A 169 2.82 7.69 -21.52
N CYS A 170 2.52 8.96 -21.74
CA CYS A 170 2.51 10.00 -20.71
C CYS A 170 1.09 10.55 -20.52
N LEU A 171 0.81 11.17 -19.38
CA LEU A 171 -0.45 11.87 -19.09
C LEU A 171 -0.82 12.94 -20.13
N ALA A 172 -2.08 13.39 -20.12
CA ALA A 172 -2.67 14.28 -21.12
C ALA A 172 -2.22 15.76 -21.04
N GLY A 173 -1.23 16.05 -20.21
CA GLY A 173 -0.55 17.35 -20.08
C GLY A 173 -1.29 18.42 -19.28
N ASP A 174 -2.34 18.08 -18.55
CA ASP A 174 -3.08 18.96 -17.64
C ASP A 174 -2.28 19.36 -16.39
N GLU A 175 -1.30 18.53 -16.00
CA GLU A 175 -0.35 18.84 -14.92
C GLU A 175 0.85 19.67 -15.39
N ILE A 176 0.92 20.00 -16.68
CA ILE A 176 1.98 20.83 -17.26
C ILE A 176 1.42 22.23 -17.54
N SER A 177 2.11 23.28 -17.09
CA SER A 177 1.67 24.66 -17.35
C SER A 177 1.53 24.93 -18.85
N PRO A 178 0.50 25.69 -19.29
CA PRO A 178 0.27 25.95 -20.71
C PRO A 178 1.49 26.50 -21.47
N ASP A 179 2.26 27.41 -20.87
CA ASP A 179 3.47 27.99 -21.45
C ASP A 179 4.64 26.98 -21.57
N ARG A 180 4.69 26.00 -20.66
CA ARG A 180 5.72 24.95 -20.65
C ARG A 180 5.47 23.88 -21.71
N ARG A 181 4.22 23.74 -22.16
CA ARG A 181 3.81 22.79 -23.19
C ARG A 181 3.46 23.43 -24.54
N GLU A 182 3.73 24.72 -24.71
CA GLU A 182 3.48 25.42 -25.96
C GLU A 182 4.23 24.77 -27.14
N GLY A 183 3.51 24.55 -28.25
CA GLY A 183 4.05 23.89 -29.44
C GLY A 183 4.03 22.36 -29.40
N PHE A 184 3.44 21.75 -28.36
CA PHE A 184 3.28 20.30 -28.24
C PHE A 184 1.80 19.88 -28.22
N ARG A 185 1.48 18.80 -28.95
CA ARG A 185 0.18 18.15 -28.93
C ARG A 185 0.25 16.87 -28.10
N PHE A 186 -0.68 16.73 -27.15
CA PHE A 186 -0.86 15.53 -26.34
C PHE A 186 -2.11 14.80 -26.83
N ASP A 187 -1.93 13.58 -27.34
CA ASP A 187 -3.04 12.71 -27.70
C ASP A 187 -3.53 11.94 -26.46
N GLU A 188 -4.81 11.60 -26.42
CA GLU A 188 -5.42 10.92 -25.27
C GLU A 188 -4.68 9.60 -24.97
N PRO A 189 -4.19 9.40 -23.72
CA PRO A 189 -3.27 8.31 -23.39
C PRO A 189 -3.81 6.92 -23.69
N LEU A 190 -5.01 6.58 -23.20
CA LEU A 190 -5.54 5.20 -23.27
C LEU A 190 -5.91 4.81 -24.70
N LYS A 191 -6.45 5.74 -25.48
CA LYS A 191 -6.75 5.56 -26.90
C LYS A 191 -5.48 5.36 -27.72
N SER A 192 -4.44 6.14 -27.43
CA SER A 192 -3.13 6.03 -28.10
C SER A 192 -2.48 4.68 -27.81
N ALA A 193 -2.50 4.26 -26.54
CA ALA A 193 -1.99 2.97 -26.10
C ALA A 193 -2.71 1.80 -26.79
N ARG A 194 -4.04 1.79 -26.78
CA ARG A 194 -4.85 0.73 -27.40
C ARG A 194 -4.58 0.58 -28.91
N LYS A 195 -4.45 1.70 -29.61
CA LYS A 195 -4.07 1.69 -31.03
C LYS A 195 -2.69 1.04 -31.22
N MET A 196 -1.72 1.39 -30.38
CA MET A 196 -0.36 0.87 -30.49
C MET A 196 -0.25 -0.61 -30.12
N VAL A 197 -0.96 -1.07 -29.10
CA VAL A 197 -1.04 -2.50 -28.74
C VAL A 197 -1.54 -3.32 -29.94
N THR A 198 -2.58 -2.83 -30.63
CA THR A 198 -3.11 -3.49 -31.83
C THR A 198 -2.05 -3.58 -32.94
N GLU A 199 -1.29 -2.50 -33.15
CA GLU A 199 -0.23 -2.45 -34.15
C GLU A 199 0.95 -3.39 -33.81
N LEU A 200 1.40 -3.41 -32.55
CA LEU A 200 2.46 -4.31 -32.07
C LEU A 200 2.09 -5.78 -32.25
N LYS A 201 0.84 -6.16 -31.92
CA LYS A 201 0.32 -7.52 -32.18
C LYS A 201 0.34 -7.85 -33.67
N ALA A 202 -0.12 -6.94 -34.52
CA ALA A 202 -0.11 -7.15 -35.98
C ALA A 202 1.30 -7.32 -36.56
N LYS A 203 2.31 -6.72 -35.92
CA LYS A 203 3.73 -6.88 -36.27
C LYS A 203 4.39 -8.12 -35.64
N GLY A 204 3.64 -8.91 -34.86
CA GLY A 204 4.09 -10.18 -34.30
C GLY A 204 4.83 -10.05 -32.96
N ALA A 205 4.54 -9.03 -32.15
CA ALA A 205 4.99 -8.99 -30.75
C ALA A 205 4.39 -10.18 -29.97
N GLN A 206 5.24 -10.90 -29.25
CA GLN A 206 4.87 -12.00 -28.36
C GLN A 206 4.70 -11.54 -26.91
N VAL A 207 5.45 -10.51 -26.52
CA VAL A 207 5.33 -9.81 -25.24
C VAL A 207 5.12 -8.33 -25.52
N ILE A 208 4.16 -7.71 -24.84
CA ILE A 208 3.95 -6.25 -24.92
C ILE A 208 4.22 -5.62 -23.56
N VAL A 209 5.16 -4.68 -23.54
CA VAL A 209 5.51 -3.86 -22.39
C VAL A 209 5.01 -2.43 -22.62
N ALA A 210 4.08 -1.97 -21.80
CA ALA A 210 3.72 -0.56 -21.78
C ALA A 210 4.57 0.15 -20.72
N VAL A 211 5.39 1.10 -21.14
CA VAL A 211 6.11 2.01 -20.25
C VAL A 211 5.24 3.24 -20.08
N THR A 212 4.81 3.56 -18.85
CA THR A 212 3.80 4.58 -18.60
C THR A 212 4.28 5.61 -17.59
N HIS A 213 3.84 6.85 -17.76
CA HIS A 213 3.88 7.89 -16.76
C HIS A 213 2.44 8.41 -16.60
N LEU A 214 1.64 7.57 -15.95
CA LEU A 214 0.20 7.72 -15.74
C LEU A 214 -0.12 7.46 -14.27
N ASP A 215 -1.24 7.99 -13.80
CA ASP A 215 -1.83 7.54 -12.54
C ASP A 215 -2.07 6.03 -12.56
N TYR A 216 -1.90 5.37 -11.41
CA TYR A 216 -2.18 3.96 -11.21
C TYR A 216 -3.61 3.59 -11.63
N ALA A 217 -4.58 4.47 -11.41
CA ALA A 217 -5.96 4.27 -11.84
C ALA A 217 -6.06 4.08 -13.37
N ASP A 218 -5.29 4.84 -14.14
CA ASP A 218 -5.26 4.74 -15.59
C ASP A 218 -4.40 3.57 -16.08
N ASP A 219 -3.32 3.20 -15.38
CA ASP A 219 -2.61 1.94 -15.64
C ASP A 219 -3.52 0.73 -15.48
N ARG A 220 -4.35 0.69 -14.43
CA ARG A 220 -5.36 -0.37 -14.25
C ARG A 220 -6.39 -0.37 -15.37
N ARG A 221 -6.90 0.80 -15.76
CA ARG A 221 -7.84 0.93 -16.89
C ARG A 221 -7.20 0.45 -18.19
N LEU A 222 -5.93 0.78 -18.42
CA LEU A 222 -5.17 0.33 -19.59
C LEU A 222 -5.07 -1.20 -19.63
N ALA A 223 -4.70 -1.84 -18.51
CA ALA A 223 -4.64 -3.30 -18.43
C ALA A 223 -6.00 -3.97 -18.69
N LEU A 224 -7.11 -3.39 -18.19
CA LEU A 224 -8.46 -3.88 -18.46
C LEU A 224 -8.89 -3.70 -19.92
N LEU A 225 -8.55 -2.57 -20.54
CA LEU A 225 -8.91 -2.23 -21.92
C LEU A 225 -8.05 -2.97 -22.95
N CYS A 226 -6.82 -3.32 -22.58
CA CYS A 226 -5.82 -3.96 -23.41
C CYS A 226 -5.24 -5.17 -22.66
N PRO A 227 -6.02 -6.25 -22.47
CA PRO A 227 -5.57 -7.45 -21.78
C PRO A 227 -4.38 -8.12 -22.50
N GLU A 228 -4.03 -7.68 -23.72
CA GLU A 228 -2.86 -8.14 -24.45
C GLU A 228 -1.54 -7.50 -24.00
N ILE A 229 -1.55 -6.56 -23.06
CA ILE A 229 -0.31 -6.09 -22.43
C ILE A 229 0.15 -7.13 -21.40
N ASP A 230 1.44 -7.45 -21.39
CA ASP A 230 2.03 -8.41 -20.46
C ASP A 230 2.53 -7.73 -19.18
N VAL A 231 3.14 -6.54 -19.35
CA VAL A 231 3.73 -5.74 -18.29
C VAL A 231 3.41 -4.26 -18.52
N ILE A 232 2.99 -3.56 -17.48
CA ILE A 232 2.92 -2.10 -17.40
C ILE A 232 3.97 -1.64 -16.39
N MET A 233 4.96 -0.88 -16.84
CA MET A 233 6.01 -0.29 -16.02
C MET A 233 5.73 1.21 -15.89
N GLY A 234 5.13 1.60 -14.77
CA GLY A 234 4.63 2.95 -14.53
C GLY A 234 5.56 3.87 -13.72
N GLY A 235 5.31 5.17 -13.78
CA GLY A 235 5.83 6.19 -12.86
C GLY A 235 4.71 7.03 -12.25
N HIS A 236 4.99 8.28 -11.90
CA HIS A 236 4.08 9.31 -11.38
C HIS A 236 3.72 9.15 -9.89
N GLU A 237 3.34 7.95 -9.46
CA GLU A 237 3.28 7.64 -8.02
C GLU A 237 4.67 7.48 -7.44
N HIS A 238 4.90 8.10 -6.29
CA HIS A 238 6.20 8.08 -5.62
C HIS A 238 6.39 6.84 -4.72
N GLU A 239 5.34 6.04 -4.53
CA GLU A 239 5.31 4.80 -3.76
C GLU A 239 5.54 3.58 -4.66
N ALA A 240 6.08 2.50 -4.06
CA ALA A 240 6.21 1.24 -4.77
C ALA A 240 4.83 0.55 -4.88
N ILE A 241 4.44 0.20 -6.11
CA ILE A 241 3.18 -0.48 -6.41
C ILE A 241 3.50 -1.73 -7.22
N THR A 242 2.90 -2.86 -6.85
CA THR A 242 2.97 -4.10 -7.64
C THR A 242 1.62 -4.80 -7.58
N THR A 243 1.02 -5.04 -8.73
CA THR A 243 -0.28 -5.70 -8.82
C THR A 243 -0.43 -6.48 -10.11
N HIS A 244 -1.45 -7.34 -10.16
CA HIS A 244 -1.88 -8.00 -11.40
C HIS A 244 -3.31 -7.58 -11.73
N VAL A 245 -3.54 -7.28 -13.01
CA VAL A 245 -4.88 -7.09 -13.58
C VAL A 245 -5.03 -8.09 -14.71
N GLY A 246 -5.81 -9.14 -14.46
CA GLY A 246 -5.83 -10.31 -15.35
C GLY A 246 -4.43 -10.90 -15.47
N ARG A 247 -3.92 -11.00 -16.70
CA ARG A 247 -2.56 -11.49 -16.98
C ARG A 247 -1.48 -10.41 -16.89
N THR A 248 -1.84 -9.14 -16.82
CA THR A 248 -0.91 -8.01 -16.90
C THR A 248 -0.31 -7.72 -15.54
N LEU A 249 1.03 -7.71 -15.44
CA LEU A 249 1.76 -7.25 -14.26
C LEU A 249 1.89 -5.73 -14.33
N ILE A 250 1.50 -5.00 -13.29
CA ILE A 250 1.67 -3.54 -13.19
C ILE A 250 2.67 -3.25 -12.07
N THR A 251 3.72 -2.47 -12.38
CA THR A 251 4.79 -2.12 -11.43
C THR A 251 5.08 -0.63 -11.42
N LYS A 252 5.30 -0.07 -10.22
CA LYS A 252 5.91 1.24 -9.97
C LYS A 252 6.95 1.05 -8.88
N SER A 253 8.16 1.56 -9.08
CA SER A 253 9.31 1.28 -8.21
C SER A 253 9.54 2.29 -7.09
N GLY A 254 8.56 3.16 -6.83
CA GLY A 254 8.70 4.28 -5.91
C GLY A 254 9.49 5.43 -6.54
N SER A 255 10.20 6.22 -5.72
CA SER A 255 10.95 7.40 -6.16
C SER A 255 12.41 7.40 -5.68
N ASP A 256 13.24 8.19 -6.36
CA ASP A 256 14.68 8.36 -6.10
C ASP A 256 15.46 7.04 -6.06
N VAL A 257 15.01 6.07 -6.86
CA VAL A 257 15.57 4.71 -6.96
C VAL A 257 15.78 4.05 -5.60
N ARG A 258 14.92 4.33 -4.60
CA ARG A 258 14.91 3.57 -3.33
C ARG A 258 14.72 2.08 -3.59
N PHE A 259 13.96 1.77 -4.64
CA PHE A 259 13.84 0.44 -5.19
C PHE A 259 14.06 0.44 -6.71
N VAL A 260 14.41 -0.72 -7.25
CA VAL A 260 14.41 -1.02 -8.68
C VAL A 260 13.56 -2.27 -8.87
N ALA A 261 12.53 -2.20 -9.71
CA ALA A 261 11.75 -3.39 -10.04
C ALA A 261 12.48 -4.21 -11.11
N ARG A 262 12.82 -5.45 -10.78
CA ARG A 262 13.38 -6.45 -11.68
C ARG A 262 12.26 -7.36 -12.18
N ILE A 263 12.14 -7.49 -13.50
CA ILE A 263 11.15 -8.38 -14.13
C ILE A 263 11.88 -9.26 -15.12
N ASP A 264 12.03 -10.54 -14.79
CA ASP A 264 12.57 -11.54 -15.71
C ASP A 264 11.44 -12.11 -16.57
N ILE A 265 11.57 -11.98 -17.89
CA ILE A 265 10.61 -12.48 -18.87
C ILE A 265 11.02 -13.89 -19.28
N VAL A 266 10.22 -14.89 -18.93
CA VAL A 266 10.53 -16.31 -19.13
C VAL A 266 9.49 -16.95 -20.06
N PRO A 267 9.84 -17.21 -21.33
CA PRO A 267 9.00 -18.03 -22.20
C PRO A 267 8.98 -19.47 -21.71
N THR A 268 7.79 -20.04 -21.59
CA THR A 268 7.57 -21.44 -21.22
C THR A 268 7.36 -22.32 -22.45
N ALA A 269 7.48 -23.64 -22.28
CA ALA A 269 7.37 -24.60 -23.39
C ALA A 269 5.97 -24.65 -24.03
N ASP A 270 4.93 -24.28 -23.29
CA ASP A 270 3.54 -24.18 -23.73
C ASP A 270 3.18 -22.79 -24.31
N GLY A 271 4.16 -21.89 -24.43
CA GLY A 271 3.98 -20.56 -25.01
C GLY A 271 3.43 -19.51 -24.06
N VAL A 272 3.29 -19.84 -22.77
CA VAL A 272 2.97 -18.87 -21.70
C VAL A 272 4.20 -18.03 -21.38
N ILE A 273 4.00 -16.74 -21.10
CA ILE A 273 5.06 -15.83 -20.67
C ILE A 273 4.98 -15.70 -19.15
N GLU A 274 5.89 -16.35 -18.44
CA GLU A 274 6.07 -16.19 -17.00
C GLU A 274 6.85 -14.89 -16.72
N LYS A 275 6.48 -14.19 -15.65
CA LYS A 275 7.11 -12.94 -15.20
C LYS A 275 7.57 -13.13 -13.77
N GLN A 276 8.87 -13.27 -13.58
CA GLN A 276 9.44 -13.33 -12.23
C GLN A 276 9.77 -11.92 -11.79
N PHE A 277 9.15 -11.48 -10.71
CA PHE A 277 9.25 -10.12 -10.20
C PHE A 277 10.02 -10.08 -8.89
N GLU A 278 10.90 -9.10 -8.76
CA GLU A 278 11.58 -8.76 -7.52
C GLU A 278 11.66 -7.23 -7.38
N LEU A 279 11.30 -6.70 -6.21
CA LEU A 279 11.51 -5.29 -5.89
C LEU A 279 12.82 -5.17 -5.10
N ILE A 280 13.87 -4.69 -5.75
CA ILE A 280 15.22 -4.69 -5.17
C ILE A 280 15.46 -3.39 -4.41
N PRO A 281 15.67 -3.40 -3.08
CA PRO A 281 16.05 -2.21 -2.34
C PRO A 281 17.47 -1.78 -2.71
N ILE A 282 17.63 -0.51 -3.07
CA ILE A 282 18.93 0.08 -3.36
C ILE A 282 19.44 0.72 -2.09
N ASN A 283 20.50 0.15 -1.52
CA ASN A 283 21.10 0.62 -0.27
C ASN A 283 22.62 0.39 -0.29
N ALA A 284 23.29 0.73 0.81
CA ALA A 284 24.75 0.65 0.93
C ALA A 284 25.36 -0.76 0.79
N SER A 285 24.57 -1.83 0.71
CA SER A 285 25.06 -3.18 0.35
C SER A 285 25.49 -3.31 -1.11
N LEU A 286 24.99 -2.42 -1.99
CA LEU A 286 25.46 -2.26 -3.36
C LEU A 286 26.58 -1.20 -3.37
N PRO A 287 27.82 -1.55 -3.76
CA PRO A 287 28.87 -0.56 -3.93
C PRO A 287 28.54 0.37 -5.09
N ASP A 288 28.99 1.60 -5.00
CA ASP A 288 28.81 2.60 -6.06
C ASP A 288 29.65 2.25 -7.29
N ASP A 289 29.07 2.39 -8.48
CA ASP A 289 29.83 2.39 -9.73
C ASP A 289 30.72 3.65 -9.80
N PRO A 290 32.05 3.51 -10.00
CA PRO A 290 32.95 4.65 -9.97
C PRO A 290 32.66 5.72 -11.04
N ALA A 291 32.19 5.34 -12.22
CA ALA A 291 31.96 6.30 -13.30
C ALA A 291 30.68 7.11 -13.06
N THR A 292 29.59 6.45 -12.65
CA THR A 292 28.34 7.14 -12.28
C THR A 292 28.53 7.98 -11.02
N ALA A 293 29.25 7.48 -10.02
CA ALA A 293 29.51 8.22 -8.77
C ALA A 293 30.31 9.50 -9.02
N ALA A 294 31.32 9.47 -9.89
CA ALA A 294 32.11 10.65 -10.24
C ALA A 294 31.25 11.76 -10.85
N VAL A 295 30.30 11.41 -11.72
CA VAL A 295 29.36 12.39 -12.30
C VAL A 295 28.45 12.98 -11.22
N ALA A 296 27.85 12.14 -10.38
CA ALA A 296 26.96 12.62 -9.32
C ALA A 296 27.70 13.55 -8.33
N GLN A 297 28.96 13.22 -7.99
CA GLN A 297 29.76 14.02 -7.06
C GLN A 297 30.22 15.35 -7.68
N ASP A 298 30.56 15.42 -8.96
CA ASP A 298 30.94 16.69 -9.62
C ASP A 298 29.82 17.74 -9.50
N PHE A 299 28.56 17.32 -9.74
CA PHE A 299 27.42 18.22 -9.61
C PHE A 299 27.13 18.61 -8.16
N GLU A 300 27.30 17.72 -7.18
CA GLU A 300 27.17 18.07 -5.76
C GLU A 300 28.25 19.08 -5.33
N ASP A 301 29.49 18.88 -5.77
CA ASP A 301 30.61 19.79 -5.46
C ASP A 301 30.35 21.20 -6.01
N ARG A 302 29.74 21.28 -7.20
CA ARG A 302 29.32 22.55 -7.84
C ARG A 302 28.14 23.23 -7.14
N LEU A 303 27.29 22.46 -6.45
CA LEU A 303 26.19 22.96 -5.61
C LEU A 303 26.63 23.40 -4.21
N GLY A 304 27.80 22.92 -3.77
CA GLY A 304 28.31 23.05 -2.41
C GLY A 304 28.38 24.48 -1.84
N LYS A 305 28.64 24.57 -0.53
CA LYS A 305 28.72 25.74 0.39
C LYS A 305 27.62 26.80 0.31
N ALA A 306 27.24 27.31 -0.87
CA ALA A 306 26.18 28.30 -1.04
C ALA A 306 24.83 27.79 -0.52
N LEU A 307 24.56 26.49 -0.67
CA LEU A 307 23.33 25.85 -0.18
C LEU A 307 23.43 25.34 1.27
N GLU A 308 24.63 25.33 1.86
CA GLU A 308 24.88 24.90 3.25
C GLU A 308 24.72 26.03 4.26
N VAL A 309 24.29 27.21 3.81
CA VAL A 309 24.05 28.38 4.64
C VAL A 309 22.86 28.13 5.56
N GLU A 310 23.04 28.40 6.85
CA GLU A 310 21.97 28.36 7.85
C GLU A 310 20.89 29.40 7.53
N VAL A 311 19.64 28.95 7.50
CA VAL A 311 18.44 29.79 7.32
C VAL A 311 17.73 30.02 8.66
N GLY A 312 17.68 29.00 9.50
CA GLY A 312 17.08 29.07 10.84
C GLY A 312 16.88 27.67 11.40
N ARG A 313 15.92 27.49 12.30
CA ARG A 313 15.65 26.21 12.99
C ARG A 313 14.17 25.87 13.00
N THR A 314 13.84 24.58 13.08
CA THR A 314 12.49 24.10 13.40
C THR A 314 12.49 23.28 14.68
N ARG A 315 11.50 23.47 15.56
CA ARG A 315 11.32 22.65 16.78
C ARG A 315 10.53 21.37 16.55
N VAL A 316 9.79 21.33 15.45
CA VAL A 316 8.88 20.22 15.11
C VAL A 316 9.31 19.61 13.78
N PRO A 317 8.99 18.33 13.52
CA PRO A 317 9.19 17.74 12.21
C PRO A 317 8.35 18.49 11.18
N LEU A 318 8.89 18.77 9.98
CA LEU A 318 8.13 19.40 8.88
C LEU A 318 7.78 18.34 7.84
N ASP A 319 6.49 18.11 7.64
CA ASP A 319 6.00 17.04 6.76
C ASP A 319 5.87 17.51 5.31
N ALA A 320 6.81 17.05 4.47
CA ALA A 320 6.81 17.27 3.03
C ALA A 320 6.53 15.98 2.23
N VAL A 321 5.99 14.94 2.86
CA VAL A 321 5.64 13.67 2.20
C VAL A 321 4.49 13.93 1.24
N ALA A 322 4.63 13.48 -0.02
CA ALA A 322 3.68 13.77 -1.09
C ALA A 322 2.25 13.35 -0.72
N GLU A 323 2.07 12.12 -0.22
CA GLU A 323 0.77 11.60 0.23
C GLU A 323 0.12 12.52 1.29
N SER A 324 0.90 12.99 2.27
CA SER A 324 0.37 13.82 3.35
C SER A 324 -0.04 15.20 2.85
N VAL A 325 0.85 15.90 2.14
CA VAL A 325 0.59 17.27 1.69
C VAL A 325 -0.50 17.34 0.61
N ARG A 326 -0.69 16.26 -0.17
CA ARG A 326 -1.69 16.17 -1.25
C ARG A 326 -3.06 15.65 -0.80
N SER A 327 -3.22 15.23 0.46
CA SER A 327 -4.48 14.64 0.94
C SER A 327 -5.08 15.33 2.17
N ARG A 328 -4.28 16.07 2.94
CA ARG A 328 -4.71 16.70 4.20
C ARG A 328 -3.91 17.96 4.52
N GLU A 329 -4.33 18.65 5.57
CA GLU A 329 -3.54 19.74 6.16
C GLU A 329 -2.16 19.23 6.61
N SER A 330 -1.10 19.93 6.20
CA SER A 330 0.27 19.67 6.65
C SER A 330 0.82 20.92 7.33
N ASN A 331 1.63 20.72 8.38
CA ASN A 331 2.29 21.82 9.07
C ASN A 331 3.30 22.57 8.18
N LEU A 332 3.96 21.90 7.23
CA LEU A 332 4.80 22.56 6.25
C LEU A 332 3.95 23.36 5.24
N GLY A 333 2.79 22.83 4.85
CA GLY A 333 1.80 23.55 4.05
C GLY A 333 1.34 24.85 4.71
N ASN A 334 1.05 24.79 6.01
CA ASN A 334 0.70 25.96 6.82
C ASN A 334 1.83 26.99 6.86
N LEU A 335 3.07 26.53 7.09
CA LEU A 335 4.26 27.40 7.12
C LEU A 335 4.45 28.17 5.81
N LEU A 336 4.37 27.51 4.66
CA LEU A 336 4.49 28.16 3.36
C LEU A 336 3.34 29.12 3.09
N ALA A 337 2.10 28.69 3.37
CA ALA A 337 0.93 29.52 3.15
C ALA A 337 0.95 30.80 4.01
N ASP A 338 1.47 30.72 5.24
CA ASP A 338 1.69 31.86 6.13
C ASP A 338 2.79 32.78 5.61
N ALA A 339 3.90 32.22 5.13
CA ALA A 339 4.98 33.00 4.54
C ALA A 339 4.51 33.81 3.32
N MET A 340 3.75 33.18 2.42
CA MET A 340 3.14 33.86 1.26
C MET A 340 2.19 34.99 1.68
N LYS A 341 1.34 34.74 2.69
CA LYS A 341 0.37 35.72 3.18
C LYS A 341 1.07 36.95 3.76
N GLU A 342 2.11 36.72 4.56
CA GLU A 342 2.90 37.78 5.21
C GLU A 342 3.67 38.63 4.21
N ASP A 343 4.36 38.01 3.24
CA ASP A 343 5.15 38.72 2.22
C ASP A 343 4.29 39.62 1.33
N THR A 344 3.13 39.10 0.89
CA THR A 344 2.22 39.81 -0.02
C THR A 344 1.25 40.76 0.69
N LYS A 345 1.11 40.64 2.02
CA LYS A 345 0.06 41.28 2.82
C LYS A 345 -1.32 41.00 2.21
N ALA A 346 -1.57 39.75 1.82
CA ALA A 346 -2.86 39.28 1.35
C ALA A 346 -3.78 38.92 2.54
N GLU A 347 -5.08 38.85 2.29
CA GLU A 347 -6.05 38.44 3.32
C GLU A 347 -6.06 36.93 3.52
N LEU A 348 -5.74 36.17 2.47
CA LEU A 348 -5.69 34.72 2.47
C LEU A 348 -4.69 34.18 1.45
N THR A 349 -4.29 32.92 1.60
CA THR A 349 -3.44 32.17 0.67
C THR A 349 -4.13 30.88 0.23
N ILE A 350 -4.00 30.54 -1.06
CA ILE A 350 -4.28 29.20 -1.58
C ILE A 350 -3.03 28.73 -2.34
N LEU A 351 -2.45 27.62 -1.89
CA LEU A 351 -1.26 27.01 -2.49
C LEU A 351 -1.56 25.56 -2.86
N ASN A 352 -1.39 25.17 -4.12
CA ASN A 352 -1.48 23.76 -4.52
C ASN A 352 -0.34 22.95 -3.89
N ALA A 353 -0.66 21.76 -3.37
CA ALA A 353 0.27 20.87 -2.70
C ALA A 353 1.41 20.38 -3.61
N GLY A 354 1.19 20.34 -4.92
CA GLY A 354 2.22 20.02 -5.93
C GLY A 354 3.42 20.98 -5.90
N SER A 355 3.22 22.19 -5.38
CA SER A 355 4.29 23.17 -5.15
C SER A 355 5.18 22.86 -3.94
N ILE A 356 4.81 21.87 -3.10
CA ILE A 356 5.57 21.43 -1.93
C ILE A 356 6.26 20.10 -2.26
N ARG A 357 7.59 20.11 -2.30
CA ARG A 357 8.46 18.98 -2.70
C ARG A 357 9.38 18.55 -1.54
N GLY A 358 10.32 17.65 -1.86
CA GLY A 358 11.27 17.07 -0.92
C GLY A 358 10.93 15.64 -0.50
N ASN A 359 9.64 15.26 -0.56
CA ASN A 359 9.11 13.91 -0.33
C ASN A 359 9.69 13.21 0.92
N ARG A 360 9.78 13.94 2.03
CA ARG A 360 10.36 13.47 3.30
C ARG A 360 9.83 14.27 4.47
N VAL A 361 10.07 13.79 5.68
CA VAL A 361 9.90 14.58 6.90
C VAL A 361 11.24 15.21 7.26
N PHE A 362 11.32 16.54 7.30
CA PHE A 362 12.51 17.23 7.79
C PHE A 362 12.51 17.17 9.32
N PRO A 363 13.57 16.65 9.97
CA PRO A 363 13.59 16.50 11.41
C PRO A 363 13.69 17.86 12.13
N PRO A 364 13.29 17.93 13.42
CA PRO A 364 13.60 19.06 14.28
C PRO A 364 15.10 19.38 14.25
N GLY A 365 15.45 20.67 14.17
CA GLY A 365 16.83 21.11 14.16
C GLY A 365 17.11 22.23 13.17
N MET A 366 18.34 22.24 12.66
CA MET A 366 18.84 23.26 11.75
C MET A 366 18.21 23.13 10.36
N LEU A 367 17.75 24.24 9.81
CA LEU A 367 17.32 24.36 8.42
C LEU A 367 18.37 25.14 7.62
N LYS A 368 18.80 24.56 6.51
CA LYS A 368 19.75 25.15 5.58
C LYS A 368 19.04 25.66 4.33
N LEU A 369 19.73 26.48 3.53
CA LEU A 369 19.19 26.95 2.25
C LEU A 369 18.83 25.77 1.33
N ARG A 370 19.61 24.67 1.36
CA ARG A 370 19.26 23.45 0.62
C ARG A 370 17.90 22.89 0.99
N ASP A 371 17.49 22.98 2.25
CA ASP A 371 16.19 22.47 2.71
C ASP A 371 15.06 23.33 2.18
N VAL A 372 15.23 24.66 2.19
CA VAL A 372 14.26 25.61 1.63
C VAL A 372 14.06 25.38 0.13
N VAL A 373 15.16 25.27 -0.63
CA VAL A 373 15.09 25.04 -2.08
C VAL A 373 14.56 23.64 -2.40
N ALA A 374 14.84 22.63 -1.56
CA ALA A 374 14.29 21.29 -1.73
C ALA A 374 12.77 21.25 -1.53
N VAL A 375 12.22 22.10 -0.65
CA VAL A 375 10.76 22.23 -0.47
C VAL A 375 10.09 22.88 -1.68
N HIS A 376 10.74 23.84 -2.34
CA HIS A 376 10.21 24.45 -3.57
C HIS A 376 11.30 24.70 -4.64
N PRO A 377 11.59 23.71 -5.50
CA PRO A 377 12.67 23.79 -6.49
C PRO A 377 12.26 24.43 -7.83
N PHE A 378 11.00 24.80 -8.04
CA PHE A 378 10.51 25.24 -9.35
C PHE A 378 10.90 26.67 -9.73
N GLY A 379 11.44 27.45 -8.78
CA GLY A 379 11.72 28.88 -8.97
C GLY A 379 10.45 29.72 -9.21
N GLY A 380 9.27 29.15 -8.90
CA GLY A 380 7.99 29.82 -9.05
C GLY A 380 7.85 31.01 -8.12
N THR A 381 7.05 31.98 -8.54
CA THR A 381 6.85 33.24 -7.82
C THR A 381 5.50 33.29 -7.11
N VAL A 382 5.46 34.03 -6.01
CA VAL A 382 4.22 34.33 -5.30
C VAL A 382 3.53 35.50 -5.99
N CYS A 383 2.34 35.24 -6.51
CA CYS A 383 1.48 36.26 -7.10
C CYS A 383 0.47 36.78 -6.07
N THR A 384 0.02 38.02 -6.28
CA THR A 384 -1.11 38.60 -5.57
C THR A 384 -2.24 38.86 -6.56
N VAL A 385 -3.43 38.31 -6.27
CA VAL A 385 -4.61 38.46 -7.13
C VAL A 385 -5.83 38.92 -6.32
N GLU A 386 -6.79 39.55 -6.99
CA GLU A 386 -8.10 39.93 -6.46
C GLU A 386 -9.20 39.12 -7.16
N GLY A 387 -10.12 38.56 -6.37
CA GLY A 387 -11.29 37.84 -6.85
C GLY A 387 -12.45 37.95 -5.86
N ASP A 388 -13.68 37.72 -6.31
CA ASP A 388 -14.82 37.65 -5.40
C ASP A 388 -14.83 36.33 -4.60
N GLY A 389 -15.65 36.24 -3.56
CA GLY A 389 -15.75 35.02 -2.75
C GLY A 389 -16.22 33.80 -3.56
N ALA A 390 -16.97 33.99 -4.65
CA ALA A 390 -17.33 32.90 -5.56
C ALA A 390 -16.09 32.29 -6.23
N LEU A 391 -15.11 33.11 -6.64
CA LEU A 391 -13.83 32.65 -7.16
C LEU A 391 -13.02 31.89 -6.10
N VAL A 392 -12.98 32.36 -4.86
CA VAL A 392 -12.33 31.66 -3.73
C VAL A 392 -12.94 30.26 -3.55
N LEU A 393 -14.26 30.17 -3.48
CA LEU A 393 -14.98 28.90 -3.29
C LEU A 393 -14.73 27.94 -4.45
N ALA A 394 -14.73 28.45 -5.69
CA ALA A 394 -14.47 27.63 -6.87
C ALA A 394 -13.03 27.09 -6.90
N ALA A 395 -12.03 27.89 -6.51
CA ALA A 395 -10.64 27.45 -6.41
C ALA A 395 -10.47 26.35 -5.35
N LEU A 396 -11.11 26.50 -4.17
CA LEU A 396 -11.07 25.46 -3.13
C LEU A 396 -11.75 24.17 -3.60
N ASN A 397 -12.94 24.27 -4.21
CA ASN A 397 -13.68 23.11 -4.75
C ASN A 397 -12.90 22.35 -5.82
N HIS A 398 -12.20 23.09 -6.70
CA HIS A 398 -11.32 22.50 -7.69
C HIS A 398 -10.19 21.69 -7.03
N GLY A 399 -9.51 22.29 -6.06
CA GLY A 399 -8.38 21.65 -5.38
C GLY A 399 -8.76 20.35 -4.67
N VAL A 400 -9.94 20.27 -4.05
CA VAL A 400 -10.42 19.05 -3.39
C VAL A 400 -11.22 18.11 -4.31
N GLY A 401 -11.37 18.44 -5.59
CA GLY A 401 -12.22 17.69 -6.52
C GLY A 401 -11.75 16.25 -6.80
N ARG A 402 -10.47 15.96 -6.55
CA ARG A 402 -9.81 14.63 -6.73
C ARG A 402 -9.31 14.10 -5.37
N LEU A 403 -9.92 14.55 -4.27
CA LEU A 403 -9.62 14.02 -2.94
C LEU A 403 -9.70 12.48 -2.95
N GLY A 404 -8.65 11.83 -2.45
CA GLY A 404 -8.45 10.38 -2.51
C GLY A 404 -7.48 9.92 -3.61
N GLU A 405 -7.11 10.82 -4.52
CA GLU A 405 -6.04 10.62 -5.52
C GLU A 405 -4.82 11.46 -5.08
N SER A 406 -3.59 10.93 -5.23
CA SER A 406 -2.35 11.59 -4.77
C SER A 406 -1.89 12.69 -5.73
N VAL A 407 -2.76 13.65 -6.03
CA VAL A 407 -2.57 14.66 -7.09
C VAL A 407 -2.17 16.03 -6.54
N GLY A 408 -1.38 16.79 -7.31
CA GLY A 408 -0.78 18.06 -6.86
C GLY A 408 -1.77 19.17 -6.49
N ARG A 409 -2.99 19.11 -7.01
CA ARG A 409 -3.97 20.21 -6.90
C ARG A 409 -4.58 20.42 -5.51
N PHE A 410 -4.32 19.59 -4.50
CA PHE A 410 -4.90 19.78 -3.17
C PHE A 410 -4.45 21.12 -2.53
N PRO A 411 -5.34 21.94 -1.95
CA PRO A 411 -4.97 23.28 -1.50
C PRO A 411 -4.50 23.32 -0.04
N GLN A 412 -3.26 23.76 0.22
CA GLN A 412 -2.80 24.25 1.52
C GLN A 412 -3.16 25.74 1.66
N VAL A 413 -3.49 26.21 2.87
CA VAL A 413 -4.15 27.51 3.07
C VAL A 413 -3.65 28.31 4.28
N SER A 414 -3.82 29.64 4.20
CA SER A 414 -3.62 30.58 5.31
C SER A 414 -4.65 31.71 5.26
N GLY A 415 -5.02 32.27 6.41
CA GLY A 415 -6.05 33.32 6.51
C GLY A 415 -7.49 32.86 6.28
N LEU A 416 -7.68 31.58 6.00
CA LEU A 416 -8.98 30.94 5.92
C LEU A 416 -8.94 29.55 6.54
N ARG A 417 -10.12 29.05 6.89
CA ARG A 417 -10.38 27.63 7.15
C ARG A 417 -11.61 27.19 6.38
N PHE A 418 -11.68 25.91 6.03
CA PHE A 418 -12.85 25.36 5.36
C PHE A 418 -13.07 23.90 5.72
N ARG A 419 -14.28 23.42 5.45
CA ARG A 419 -14.63 22.02 5.59
C ARG A 419 -14.81 21.36 4.23
N VAL A 420 -14.52 20.07 4.15
CA VAL A 420 -14.72 19.27 2.94
C VAL A 420 -15.66 18.13 3.24
N ASP A 421 -16.75 18.01 2.48
CA ASP A 421 -17.59 16.82 2.43
C ASP A 421 -17.09 15.89 1.30
N PRO A 422 -16.38 14.79 1.62
CA PRO A 422 -15.84 13.90 0.60
C PRO A 422 -16.94 13.15 -0.18
N LYS A 423 -18.16 13.07 0.36
CA LYS A 423 -19.30 12.37 -0.27
C LYS A 423 -20.00 13.24 -1.31
N ALA A 424 -19.81 14.55 -1.27
CA ALA A 424 -20.37 15.44 -2.26
C ALA A 424 -19.68 15.29 -3.63
N PRO A 425 -20.38 15.56 -4.73
CA PRO A 425 -19.79 15.52 -6.07
C PRO A 425 -18.58 16.44 -6.20
N ALA A 426 -17.60 16.05 -7.02
CA ALA A 426 -16.48 16.91 -7.37
C ALA A 426 -16.99 18.26 -7.89
N GLY A 427 -16.41 19.36 -7.41
CA GLY A 427 -16.87 20.73 -7.70
C GLY A 427 -17.86 21.30 -6.66
N ASP A 428 -18.41 20.48 -5.76
CA ASP A 428 -19.29 20.91 -4.67
C ASP A 428 -18.96 20.23 -3.33
N ARG A 429 -17.67 20.04 -3.04
CA ARG A 429 -17.21 19.40 -1.79
C ARG A 429 -16.99 20.38 -0.65
N VAL A 430 -16.74 21.65 -0.93
CA VAL A 430 -16.36 22.63 0.09
C VAL A 430 -17.58 23.14 0.83
N ARG A 431 -17.48 23.20 2.17
CA ARG A 431 -18.49 23.66 3.13
C ARG A 431 -17.83 24.60 4.13
N GLU A 432 -18.62 25.46 4.77
CA GLU A 432 -18.18 26.29 5.91
C GLU A 432 -16.84 27.02 5.71
N VAL A 433 -16.69 27.77 4.62
CA VAL A 433 -15.48 28.59 4.40
C VAL A 433 -15.54 29.81 5.31
N MET A 434 -14.53 29.96 6.17
CA MET A 434 -14.37 31.10 7.06
C MET A 434 -13.07 31.82 6.72
N VAL A 435 -13.13 33.12 6.44
CA VAL A 435 -11.97 33.97 6.16
C VAL A 435 -11.76 34.91 7.33
N ASN A 436 -10.60 34.84 7.98
CA ASN A 436 -10.26 35.62 9.18
C ASN A 436 -11.35 35.59 10.28
N GLY A 437 -12.06 34.45 10.43
CA GLY A 437 -13.10 34.24 11.45
C GLY A 437 -14.53 34.54 11.00
N GLU A 438 -14.73 35.17 9.84
CA GLU A 438 -16.05 35.50 9.29
C GLU A 438 -16.45 34.55 8.16
N PRO A 439 -17.75 34.20 7.99
CA PRO A 439 -18.20 33.42 6.85
C PRO A 439 -17.84 34.07 5.51
N LEU A 440 -17.44 33.28 4.53
CA LEU A 440 -17.12 33.75 3.19
C LEU A 440 -18.33 34.44 2.54
N ASP A 441 -18.25 35.76 2.33
CA ASP A 441 -19.17 36.51 1.48
C ASP A 441 -18.81 36.31 0.00
N LEU A 442 -19.70 35.67 -0.76
CA LEU A 442 -19.49 35.34 -2.17
C LEU A 442 -19.34 36.56 -3.09
N LYS A 443 -19.81 37.75 -2.67
CA LYS A 443 -19.76 38.97 -3.49
C LYS A 443 -18.64 39.92 -3.07
N ARG A 444 -18.06 39.72 -1.88
CA ARG A 444 -16.92 40.51 -1.40
C ARG A 444 -15.68 40.17 -2.21
N THR A 445 -14.89 41.18 -2.57
CA THR A 445 -13.57 40.98 -3.16
C THR A 445 -12.54 40.68 -2.07
N TYR A 446 -11.74 39.64 -2.28
CA TYR A 446 -10.64 39.24 -1.41
C TYR A 446 -9.32 39.40 -2.15
N LYS A 447 -8.31 39.91 -1.45
CA LYS A 447 -6.92 39.90 -1.91
C LYS A 447 -6.25 38.59 -1.48
N MET A 448 -5.74 37.83 -2.44
CA MET A 448 -5.24 36.47 -2.23
C MET A 448 -3.78 36.33 -2.68
N ALA A 449 -2.99 35.57 -1.94
CA ALA A 449 -1.69 35.08 -2.39
C ALA A 449 -1.85 33.69 -3.01
N VAL A 450 -1.24 33.48 -4.17
CA VAL A 450 -1.29 32.22 -4.93
C VAL A 450 0.05 32.02 -5.66
N GLY A 451 0.40 30.79 -6.03
CA GLY A 451 1.55 30.54 -6.89
C GLY A 451 1.30 30.99 -8.34
N ASP A 452 2.34 31.46 -9.03
CA ASP A 452 2.26 31.80 -10.45
C ASP A 452 1.79 30.65 -11.34
N TYR A 453 2.22 29.42 -11.05
CA TYR A 453 1.75 28.18 -11.68
C TYR A 453 0.21 28.11 -11.69
N MET A 454 -0.42 28.40 -10.55
CA MET A 454 -1.88 28.38 -10.41
C MET A 454 -2.56 29.55 -11.13
N VAL A 455 -1.95 30.75 -11.11
CA VAL A 455 -2.47 31.93 -11.83
C VAL A 455 -2.52 31.69 -13.34
N ARG A 456 -1.59 30.89 -13.87
CA ARG A 456 -1.55 30.47 -15.27
C ARG A 456 -2.47 29.29 -15.60
N GLY A 457 -3.22 28.78 -14.61
CA GLY A 457 -4.15 27.67 -14.77
C GLY A 457 -3.54 26.28 -14.58
N GLY A 458 -2.30 26.18 -14.08
CA GLY A 458 -1.68 24.90 -13.71
C GLY A 458 -2.51 24.11 -12.68
N ASP A 459 -2.32 22.79 -12.64
CA ASP A 459 -3.15 21.85 -11.86
C ASP A 459 -4.65 21.93 -12.19
N GLY A 460 -5.01 22.51 -13.34
CA GLY A 460 -6.38 22.76 -13.76
C GLY A 460 -7.06 23.95 -13.06
N TYR A 461 -6.32 24.81 -12.35
CA TYR A 461 -6.85 26.00 -11.68
C TYR A 461 -7.27 27.13 -12.65
N GLU A 462 -7.93 26.79 -13.76
CA GLU A 462 -8.40 27.73 -14.78
C GLU A 462 -9.24 28.87 -14.22
N VAL A 463 -9.94 28.63 -13.11
CA VAL A 463 -10.73 29.65 -12.42
C VAL A 463 -9.88 30.85 -11.97
N LEU A 464 -8.62 30.63 -11.61
CA LEU A 464 -7.70 31.69 -11.17
C LEU A 464 -7.19 32.56 -12.31
N THR A 465 -7.26 32.10 -13.57
CA THR A 465 -6.92 32.92 -14.75
C THR A 465 -7.86 34.12 -14.93
N LYS A 466 -9.04 34.07 -14.30
CA LYS A 466 -10.04 35.13 -14.29
C LYS A 466 -9.82 36.16 -13.18
N ALA A 467 -8.92 35.89 -12.23
CA ALA A 467 -8.64 36.80 -11.13
C ALA A 467 -7.89 38.04 -11.64
N LYS A 468 -8.14 39.20 -11.03
CA LYS A 468 -7.43 40.43 -11.35
C LYS A 468 -6.03 40.35 -10.72
N ILE A 469 -4.99 40.34 -11.55
CA ILE A 469 -3.60 40.32 -11.09
C ILE A 469 -3.23 41.70 -10.52
N ILE A 470 -2.74 41.71 -9.28
CA ILE A 470 -2.20 42.91 -8.61
C ILE A 470 -0.69 42.90 -8.64
N VAL A 471 -0.09 41.74 -8.32
CA VAL A 471 1.34 41.46 -8.51
C VAL A 471 1.42 40.17 -9.29
N GLY A 472 1.93 40.26 -10.52
CA GLY A 472 2.08 39.12 -11.42
C GLY A 472 3.45 38.44 -11.29
N PRO A 473 3.68 37.36 -12.07
CA PRO A 473 4.89 36.54 -11.94
C PRO A 473 6.20 37.32 -12.12
N GLU A 474 6.22 38.31 -13.03
CA GLU A 474 7.40 39.14 -13.30
C GLU A 474 7.81 40.08 -12.15
N SER A 475 6.95 40.24 -11.14
CA SER A 475 7.16 41.16 -10.01
C SER A 475 7.00 40.48 -8.65
N GLY A 476 6.68 39.18 -8.62
CA GLY A 476 6.56 38.40 -7.41
C GLY A 476 7.93 37.93 -6.89
N ASN A 477 8.06 37.78 -5.57
CA ASN A 477 9.22 37.11 -4.99
C ASN A 477 9.11 35.60 -5.22
N THR A 478 10.25 34.90 -5.34
CA THR A 478 10.20 33.43 -5.44
C THR A 478 9.66 32.83 -4.14
N LEU A 479 8.95 31.70 -4.23
CA LEU A 479 8.40 31.04 -3.04
C LEU A 479 9.52 30.60 -2.07
N ALA A 480 10.68 30.22 -2.60
CA ALA A 480 11.86 29.90 -1.81
C ALA A 480 12.39 31.13 -1.03
N ASP A 481 12.52 32.31 -1.68
CA ASP A 481 12.94 33.54 -1.00
C ASP A 481 11.94 34.00 0.06
N VAL A 482 10.65 33.79 -0.20
CA VAL A 482 9.56 34.10 0.75
C VAL A 482 9.68 33.21 1.98
N LEU A 483 9.85 31.90 1.80
CA LEU A 483 10.02 30.95 2.89
C LEU A 483 11.33 31.18 3.67
N GLU A 484 12.45 31.40 2.98
CA GLU A 484 13.74 31.71 3.60
C GLU A 484 13.63 32.93 4.51
N ARG A 485 13.10 34.04 3.98
CA ARG A 485 12.95 35.30 4.72
C ARG A 485 12.04 35.15 5.93
N TYR A 486 10.94 34.40 5.78
CA TYR A 486 10.01 34.12 6.87
C TYR A 486 10.69 33.38 8.02
N ILE A 487 11.47 32.34 7.72
CA ILE A 487 12.22 31.55 8.71
C ILE A 487 13.34 32.41 9.33
N ARG A 488 14.14 33.11 8.51
CA ARG A 488 15.24 33.97 9.01
C ARG A 488 14.75 35.05 9.98
N THR A 489 13.63 35.67 9.67
CA THR A 489 13.06 36.75 10.50
C THR A 489 12.65 36.23 11.89
N ARG A 490 12.24 34.95 11.98
CA ARG A 490 11.83 34.31 13.23
C ARG A 490 12.98 33.62 13.94
N GLY A 491 14.03 33.22 13.22
CA GLY A 491 15.15 32.40 13.70
C GLY A 491 14.75 30.94 13.97
N GLU A 492 13.59 30.73 14.60
CA GLU A 492 13.03 29.42 14.91
C GLU A 492 11.53 29.36 14.57
N VAL A 493 11.09 28.26 13.96
CA VAL A 493 9.68 28.00 13.61
C VAL A 493 9.17 26.71 14.26
N ALA A 494 7.85 26.65 14.49
CA ALA A 494 7.18 25.46 15.03
C ALA A 494 5.73 25.41 14.51
N PRO A 495 5.52 25.24 13.19
CA PRO A 495 4.18 25.20 12.63
C PRO A 495 3.41 23.96 13.09
N GLU A 496 2.12 24.11 13.31
CA GLU A 496 1.21 23.05 13.75
C GLU A 496 0.10 22.83 12.70
N VAL A 497 -0.60 21.70 12.82
CA VAL A 497 -1.89 21.48 12.14
C VAL A 497 -2.96 22.13 13.02
N GLU A 498 -3.66 23.14 12.48
CA GLU A 498 -4.54 24.03 13.24
C GLU A 498 -6.02 23.82 12.92
N GLY A 499 -6.35 22.85 12.06
CA GLY A 499 -7.71 22.64 11.57
C GLY A 499 -8.13 23.70 10.56
N ARG A 500 -7.18 24.20 9.75
CA ARG A 500 -7.46 25.06 8.60
C ARG A 500 -8.18 24.28 7.51
N ILE A 501 -7.90 22.99 7.37
CA ILE A 501 -8.57 22.11 6.42
C ILE A 501 -9.17 20.96 7.19
N VAL A 502 -10.46 21.06 7.47
CA VAL A 502 -11.19 19.97 8.11
C VAL A 502 -11.91 19.22 7.02
N ILE A 503 -11.37 18.09 6.60
CA ILE A 503 -12.18 17.15 5.84
C ILE A 503 -13.21 16.66 6.86
N ALA A 504 -14.44 17.22 6.78
CA ALA A 504 -15.56 16.85 7.65
C ALA A 504 -15.63 15.37 7.51
N ASP A 505 -15.41 14.68 8.63
CA ASP A 505 -14.58 13.50 8.63
C ASP A 505 -14.84 12.63 7.35
N VAL A 506 -13.81 11.91 6.88
CA VAL A 506 -14.09 10.47 6.84
C VAL A 506 -14.48 10.19 8.28
N VAL A 507 -15.75 10.43 8.61
CA VAL A 507 -16.40 9.87 9.75
C VAL A 507 -16.23 8.47 9.19
N ALA A 508 -15.20 7.72 9.64
CA ALA A 508 -15.41 6.33 9.98
C ALA A 508 -16.75 6.48 10.65
N PRO A 509 -17.85 6.17 9.92
CA PRO A 509 -19.11 6.88 10.11
C PRO A 509 -19.44 7.03 11.62
N VAL A 510 -20.54 7.68 11.98
CA VAL A 510 -21.31 6.92 12.98
C VAL A 510 -21.67 5.64 12.22
N ILE A 511 -20.72 4.70 12.13
CA ILE A 511 -20.92 3.36 11.67
C ILE A 511 -21.76 2.97 12.84
N ALA A 512 -23.07 2.88 12.58
CA ALA A 512 -23.93 2.16 13.48
C ALA A 512 -23.18 0.86 13.73
N LYS A 513 -22.57 0.78 14.92
CA LYS A 513 -21.56 -0.23 15.18
C LYS A 513 -22.30 -1.53 15.09
N ARG A 514 -21.91 -2.38 14.15
CA ARG A 514 -22.63 -3.63 13.97
C ARG A 514 -22.44 -4.45 15.25
N PRO A 515 -23.52 -4.87 15.93
CA PRO A 515 -23.39 -5.68 17.11
C PRO A 515 -22.79 -7.03 16.71
N VAL A 516 -21.68 -7.40 17.34
CA VAL A 516 -20.93 -8.61 17.04
C VAL A 516 -20.78 -9.47 18.28
N LEU A 517 -21.02 -10.77 18.14
CA LEU A 517 -20.55 -11.79 19.07
C LEU A 517 -19.45 -12.60 18.40
N LEU A 518 -18.33 -12.76 19.10
CA LEU A 518 -17.21 -13.57 18.63
C LEU A 518 -17.21 -14.92 19.34
N ASP A 519 -17.18 -16.01 18.58
CA ASP A 519 -16.90 -17.37 19.03
C ASP A 519 -15.54 -17.81 18.51
N THR A 520 -14.58 -18.12 19.38
CA THR A 520 -13.20 -18.40 18.97
C THR A 520 -12.56 -19.49 19.80
N ASP A 521 -11.65 -20.25 19.20
CA ASP A 521 -10.84 -21.25 19.90
C ASP A 521 -9.49 -20.71 20.40
N MET A 522 -9.24 -19.40 20.23
CA MET A 522 -8.06 -18.68 20.71
C MET A 522 -6.72 -19.20 20.18
N GLY A 523 -6.68 -19.61 18.90
CA GLY A 523 -5.45 -19.72 18.14
C GLY A 523 -4.71 -18.39 18.00
N ILE A 524 -3.43 -18.45 17.62
CA ILE A 524 -2.62 -17.23 17.45
C ILE A 524 -3.19 -16.33 16.34
N ASP A 525 -3.66 -16.91 15.23
CA ASP A 525 -4.31 -16.13 14.17
C ASP A 525 -5.71 -15.62 14.58
N SER A 526 -6.43 -16.37 15.43
CA SER A 526 -7.70 -15.92 16.02
C SER A 526 -7.49 -14.74 16.98
N VAL A 527 -6.34 -14.67 17.68
CA VAL A 527 -5.99 -13.48 18.49
C VAL A 527 -5.80 -12.25 17.60
N LEU A 528 -5.17 -12.39 16.43
CA LEU A 528 -5.06 -11.28 15.47
C LEU A 528 -6.45 -10.82 15.00
N GLY A 529 -7.35 -11.76 14.73
CA GLY A 529 -8.76 -11.45 14.42
C GLY A 529 -9.49 -10.73 15.55
N LEU A 530 -9.28 -11.12 16.82
CA LEU A 530 -9.83 -10.43 17.98
C LEU A 530 -9.30 -8.99 18.09
N LEU A 531 -7.98 -8.79 17.99
CA LEU A 531 -7.38 -7.44 18.04
C LEU A 531 -7.92 -6.55 16.92
N TYR A 532 -8.12 -7.10 15.73
CA TYR A 532 -8.77 -6.41 14.62
C TYR A 532 -10.19 -5.97 14.98
N LEU A 533 -11.04 -6.88 15.50
CA LEU A 533 -12.42 -6.56 15.89
C LEU A 533 -12.51 -5.54 17.03
N LEU A 534 -11.52 -5.49 17.92
CA LEU A 534 -11.46 -4.49 19.01
C LEU A 534 -11.15 -3.09 18.47
N LYS A 535 -10.27 -2.98 17.47
CA LYS A 535 -9.85 -1.70 16.88
C LYS A 535 -10.75 -1.23 15.74
N GLU A 536 -11.46 -2.13 15.06
CA GLU A 536 -12.31 -1.81 13.92
C GLU A 536 -13.48 -0.88 14.32
N PRO A 537 -13.51 0.38 13.85
CA PRO A 537 -14.49 1.38 14.29
C PRO A 537 -15.93 0.99 13.97
N GLY A 538 -16.14 0.14 12.96
CA GLY A 538 -17.45 -0.32 12.53
C GLY A 538 -18.08 -1.46 13.34
N VAL A 539 -17.40 -1.94 14.37
CA VAL A 539 -17.78 -3.11 15.17
C VAL A 539 -18.10 -2.71 16.61
N ALA A 540 -19.19 -3.26 17.15
CA ALA A 540 -19.50 -3.26 18.57
C ALA A 540 -19.46 -4.70 19.08
N LEU A 541 -18.29 -5.12 19.58
CA LEU A 541 -18.12 -6.45 20.16
C LEU A 541 -18.85 -6.52 21.51
N GLN A 542 -19.95 -7.29 21.55
CA GLN A 542 -20.83 -7.42 22.71
C GLN A 542 -20.34 -8.46 23.72
N GLY A 543 -19.53 -9.41 23.27
CA GLY A 543 -19.02 -10.51 24.09
C GLY A 543 -18.19 -11.49 23.27
N ILE A 544 -17.41 -12.29 23.99
CA ILE A 544 -16.54 -13.33 23.43
C ILE A 544 -16.93 -14.65 24.07
N THR A 545 -17.16 -15.67 23.24
CA THR A 545 -17.28 -17.06 23.69
C THR A 545 -16.08 -17.86 23.24
N ILE A 546 -15.67 -18.79 24.10
CA ILE A 546 -14.55 -19.67 23.83
C ILE A 546 -15.09 -21.05 23.47
N THR A 547 -14.89 -21.46 22.23
CA THR A 547 -15.20 -22.82 21.77
C THR A 547 -13.98 -23.71 21.93
N HIS A 548 -14.18 -25.02 21.90
CA HIS A 548 -13.04 -25.94 21.86
C HIS A 548 -12.34 -25.79 20.50
N GLY A 549 -11.04 -26.04 20.44
CA GLY A 549 -10.32 -26.05 19.16
C GLY A 549 -8.84 -26.22 19.40
N ILE A 550 -8.03 -25.29 18.86
CA ILE A 550 -6.58 -25.36 19.02
C ILE A 550 -6.15 -25.12 20.47
N ALA A 551 -6.73 -24.15 21.18
CA ALA A 551 -6.50 -23.99 22.62
C ALA A 551 -7.54 -24.79 23.45
N ASP A 552 -7.15 -25.17 24.66
CA ASP A 552 -8.09 -25.67 25.66
C ASP A 552 -9.01 -24.52 26.09
N THR A 553 -10.32 -24.79 26.25
CA THR A 553 -11.31 -23.74 26.52
C THR A 553 -10.99 -22.91 27.77
N GLN A 554 -10.42 -23.52 28.80
CA GLN A 554 -9.99 -22.81 30.01
C GLN A 554 -8.79 -21.87 29.74
N ALA A 555 -7.80 -22.34 28.99
CA ALA A 555 -6.63 -21.53 28.64
C ALA A 555 -7.03 -20.40 27.66
N GLY A 556 -7.85 -20.72 26.66
CA GLY A 556 -8.41 -19.75 25.72
C GLY A 556 -9.22 -18.65 26.43
N ALA A 557 -10.07 -19.01 27.39
CA ALA A 557 -10.81 -18.04 28.19
C ALA A 557 -9.91 -17.11 29.00
N GLU A 558 -8.86 -17.65 29.63
CA GLU A 558 -7.89 -16.81 30.32
C GLU A 558 -7.10 -15.92 29.35
N ASN A 559 -6.67 -16.45 28.20
CA ASN A 559 -5.96 -15.69 27.18
C ASN A 559 -6.82 -14.52 26.65
N ALA A 560 -8.08 -14.76 26.30
CA ALA A 560 -9.01 -13.73 25.84
C ALA A 560 -9.17 -12.62 26.87
N ARG A 561 -9.36 -12.98 28.15
CA ARG A 561 -9.46 -12.00 29.25
C ARG A 561 -8.18 -11.19 29.42
N ARG A 562 -7.00 -11.82 29.33
CA ARG A 562 -5.70 -11.14 29.46
C ARG A 562 -5.41 -10.21 28.28
N ILE A 563 -5.88 -10.56 27.08
CA ILE A 563 -5.82 -9.69 25.90
C ILE A 563 -6.75 -8.49 26.07
N LEU A 564 -7.99 -8.69 26.53
CA LEU A 564 -8.92 -7.58 26.83
C LEU A 564 -8.36 -6.65 27.92
N GLU A 565 -7.68 -7.21 28.92
CA GLU A 565 -6.99 -6.43 29.96
C GLU A 565 -5.89 -5.56 29.36
N LEU A 566 -5.03 -6.14 28.51
CA LEU A 566 -3.95 -5.42 27.81
C LEU A 566 -4.50 -4.33 26.88
N ALA A 567 -5.57 -4.62 26.14
CA ALA A 567 -6.18 -3.70 25.19
C ALA A 567 -7.10 -2.65 25.85
N GLY A 568 -7.35 -2.74 27.17
CA GLY A 568 -8.21 -1.80 27.91
C GLY A 568 -9.72 -2.01 27.74
N HIS A 569 -10.15 -3.15 27.17
CA HIS A 569 -11.56 -3.48 26.89
C HIS A 569 -12.22 -4.32 28.00
N ARG A 570 -12.11 -3.87 29.26
CA ARG A 570 -12.55 -4.63 30.45
C ARG A 570 -14.06 -4.88 30.56
N ASN A 571 -14.87 -4.20 29.76
CA ASN A 571 -16.34 -4.30 29.79
C ASN A 571 -16.88 -5.41 28.87
N ILE A 572 -16.04 -6.04 28.05
CA ILE A 572 -16.47 -7.11 27.14
C ILE A 572 -16.47 -8.43 27.93
N PRO A 573 -17.63 -9.08 28.12
CA PRO A 573 -17.71 -10.34 28.84
C PRO A 573 -17.08 -11.48 28.02
N VAL A 574 -16.43 -12.41 28.73
CA VAL A 574 -15.92 -13.67 28.18
C VAL A 574 -16.66 -14.84 28.81
N ALA A 575 -17.20 -15.75 28.00
CA ALA A 575 -17.88 -16.96 28.46
C ALA A 575 -17.23 -18.21 27.88
N MET A 576 -17.12 -19.25 28.71
CA MET A 576 -16.41 -20.48 28.35
C MET A 576 -17.39 -21.55 27.88
N GLY A 577 -17.07 -22.19 26.76
CA GLY A 577 -17.79 -23.34 26.21
C GLY A 577 -17.36 -24.67 26.81
N GLN A 578 -17.98 -25.74 26.33
CA GLN A 578 -17.61 -27.10 26.71
C GLN A 578 -16.24 -27.49 26.13
N ALA A 579 -15.54 -28.43 26.79
CA ALA A 579 -14.17 -28.78 26.46
C ALA A 579 -13.97 -29.62 25.18
N GLY A 580 -15.04 -30.03 24.50
CA GLY A 580 -14.96 -30.91 23.32
C GLY A 580 -16.21 -30.81 22.43
N PRO A 581 -16.25 -31.56 21.33
CA PRO A 581 -17.33 -31.47 20.34
C PRO A 581 -18.65 -32.03 20.87
N LEU A 582 -19.74 -31.77 20.14
CA LEU A 582 -21.06 -32.32 20.45
C LEU A 582 -21.05 -33.86 20.47
N GLU A 583 -20.32 -34.48 19.55
CA GLU A 583 -20.18 -35.94 19.45
C GLU A 583 -18.74 -36.33 19.08
N GLY A 584 -18.26 -37.47 19.56
CA GLY A 584 -16.92 -37.98 19.28
C GLY A 584 -15.79 -37.34 20.11
N GLN A 585 -14.54 -37.65 19.76
CA GLN A 585 -13.33 -37.18 20.46
C GLN A 585 -12.26 -36.79 19.43
N ARG A 586 -12.30 -35.53 18.99
CA ARG A 586 -11.36 -34.97 18.01
C ARG A 586 -10.71 -33.73 18.60
N ALA A 587 -9.42 -33.57 18.37
CA ALA A 587 -8.63 -32.47 18.91
C ALA A 587 -7.44 -32.17 17.98
N PHE A 588 -6.92 -30.95 18.07
CA PHE A 588 -5.61 -30.64 17.52
C PHE A 588 -4.50 -31.42 18.24
N PRO A 589 -3.36 -31.65 17.57
CA PRO A 589 -2.17 -32.23 18.18
C PRO A 589 -1.72 -31.47 19.44
N ASP A 590 -1.26 -32.21 20.45
CA ASP A 590 -0.95 -31.65 21.77
C ASP A 590 0.12 -30.55 21.76
N PHE A 591 1.07 -30.59 20.82
CA PHE A 591 2.13 -29.57 20.73
C PHE A 591 1.60 -28.22 20.20
N TRP A 592 0.69 -28.22 19.22
CA TRP A 592 0.01 -26.99 18.77
C TRP A 592 -0.92 -26.46 19.85
N LYS A 593 -1.60 -27.35 20.57
CA LYS A 593 -2.41 -26.97 21.72
C LYS A 593 -1.60 -26.32 22.83
N ALA A 594 -0.44 -26.89 23.18
CA ALA A 594 0.45 -26.31 24.18
C ALA A 594 0.97 -24.92 23.75
N GLN A 595 1.28 -24.74 22.46
CA GLN A 595 1.66 -23.44 21.89
C GLN A 595 0.52 -22.44 21.98
N ALA A 596 -0.70 -22.81 21.59
CA ALA A 596 -1.88 -21.94 21.66
C ALA A 596 -2.26 -21.58 23.11
N ASN A 597 -2.28 -22.56 24.02
CA ASN A 597 -2.56 -22.35 25.44
C ASN A 597 -1.63 -21.31 26.07
N SER A 598 -0.36 -21.31 25.68
CA SER A 598 0.65 -20.36 26.17
C SER A 598 0.81 -19.12 25.31
N LEU A 599 0.11 -19.01 24.19
CA LEU A 599 0.35 -18.04 23.11
C LEU A 599 1.83 -17.95 22.74
N GLY A 600 2.51 -19.09 22.63
CA GLY A 600 3.96 -19.14 22.39
C GLY A 600 4.83 -18.59 23.53
N GLY A 601 4.31 -18.56 24.75
CA GLY A 601 5.03 -18.11 25.95
C GLY A 601 4.93 -16.61 26.23
N LEU A 602 3.99 -15.90 25.59
CA LEU A 602 3.81 -14.46 25.77
C LEU A 602 3.39 -14.09 27.20
N LYS A 603 3.95 -12.96 27.68
CA LYS A 603 3.70 -12.43 29.02
C LYS A 603 2.64 -11.34 28.97
N LEU A 604 1.38 -11.74 29.03
CA LEU A 604 0.25 -10.81 29.15
C LEU A 604 -0.01 -10.42 30.62
N PRO A 605 -0.62 -9.26 30.89
CA PRO A 605 -1.09 -8.91 32.24
C PRO A 605 -2.05 -9.98 32.79
N ALA A 606 -2.18 -10.04 34.12
CA ALA A 606 -3.19 -10.88 34.76
C ALA A 606 -4.57 -10.26 34.54
N ALA A 607 -5.56 -11.05 34.15
CA ALA A 607 -6.90 -10.55 33.92
C ALA A 607 -7.64 -10.31 35.24
N VAL A 608 -8.17 -9.10 35.43
CA VAL A 608 -8.89 -8.71 36.65
C VAL A 608 -10.40 -8.89 36.51
N THR A 609 -10.96 -8.64 35.32
CA THR A 609 -12.39 -8.87 35.02
C THR A 609 -12.73 -10.35 35.20
N PRO A 610 -13.82 -10.77 35.88
CA PRO A 610 -14.18 -12.18 36.05
C PRO A 610 -14.72 -12.84 34.77
N LEU A 611 -14.60 -14.16 34.68
CA LEU A 611 -15.22 -14.96 33.63
C LEU A 611 -16.74 -14.96 33.85
N SER A 612 -17.53 -14.99 32.78
CA SER A 612 -18.98 -15.17 32.88
C SER A 612 -19.30 -16.45 33.65
N ALA A 613 -20.29 -16.37 34.55
CA ALA A 613 -20.81 -17.55 35.25
C ALA A 613 -21.70 -18.42 34.35
N LYS A 614 -22.08 -17.94 33.16
CA LYS A 614 -22.89 -18.67 32.18
C LYS A 614 -21.97 -19.47 31.25
N SER A 615 -22.49 -20.59 30.75
CA SER A 615 -21.86 -21.29 29.63
C SER A 615 -21.82 -20.38 28.39
N ALA A 616 -20.92 -20.63 27.46
CA ALA A 616 -20.87 -19.89 26.19
C ALA A 616 -22.22 -19.90 25.43
N ALA A 617 -22.89 -21.06 25.36
CA ALA A 617 -24.18 -21.19 24.70
C ALA A 617 -25.29 -20.38 25.39
N ASP A 618 -25.36 -20.42 26.73
CA ASP A 618 -26.33 -19.63 27.50
C ASP A 618 -26.04 -18.13 27.40
N PHE A 619 -24.76 -17.75 27.42
CA PHE A 619 -24.32 -16.37 27.25
C PHE A 619 -24.72 -15.82 25.87
N MET A 620 -24.48 -16.59 24.79
CA MET A 620 -24.92 -16.23 23.43
C MET A 620 -26.43 -16.08 23.35
N ALA A 621 -27.19 -17.03 23.91
CA ALA A 621 -28.65 -16.97 23.91
C ALA A 621 -29.15 -15.69 24.58
N ASP A 622 -28.61 -15.36 25.75
CA ASP A 622 -29.01 -14.17 26.51
C ASP A 622 -28.61 -12.87 25.79
N ALA A 623 -27.43 -12.82 25.19
CA ALA A 623 -26.98 -11.66 24.42
C ALA A 623 -27.88 -11.41 23.19
N LEU A 624 -28.25 -12.48 22.47
CA LEU A 624 -29.16 -12.40 21.32
C LEU A 624 -30.60 -12.01 21.71
N GLU A 625 -31.10 -12.51 22.84
CA GLU A 625 -32.43 -12.15 23.35
C GLU A 625 -32.50 -10.68 23.77
N GLN A 626 -31.46 -10.20 24.45
CA GLN A 626 -31.35 -8.83 24.95
C GLN A 626 -31.04 -7.83 23.84
N SER A 627 -30.45 -8.26 22.72
CA SER A 627 -30.15 -7.38 21.61
C SER A 627 -31.43 -6.84 20.95
N THR A 628 -31.48 -5.52 20.82
CA THR A 628 -32.53 -4.77 20.11
C THR A 628 -32.34 -4.77 18.60
N GLU A 629 -31.14 -5.10 18.12
CA GLU A 629 -30.77 -5.18 16.72
C GLU A 629 -30.29 -6.59 16.36
N PRO A 630 -30.47 -7.05 15.11
CA PRO A 630 -29.89 -8.32 14.66
C PRO A 630 -28.36 -8.33 14.79
N VAL A 631 -27.82 -9.37 15.44
CA VAL A 631 -26.40 -9.50 15.78
C VAL A 631 -25.66 -10.30 14.71
N THR A 632 -24.46 -9.88 14.32
CA THR A 632 -23.56 -10.70 13.49
C THR A 632 -22.76 -11.62 14.39
N ILE A 633 -22.72 -12.93 14.07
CA ILE A 633 -21.90 -13.89 14.80
C ILE A 633 -20.67 -14.22 13.95
N VAL A 634 -19.50 -14.17 14.58
CA VAL A 634 -18.21 -14.51 13.95
C VAL A 634 -17.71 -15.79 14.59
N THR A 635 -17.44 -16.81 13.80
CA THR A 635 -16.91 -18.09 14.32
C THR A 635 -15.51 -18.34 13.76
N MET A 636 -14.53 -18.27 14.64
CA MET A 636 -13.09 -18.46 14.43
C MET A 636 -12.64 -19.74 15.15
N GLY A 637 -13.34 -20.83 14.87
CA GLY A 637 -13.30 -22.09 15.60
C GLY A 637 -14.53 -22.96 15.31
N PRO A 638 -14.57 -24.20 15.81
CA PRO A 638 -15.74 -25.08 15.73
C PRO A 638 -17.01 -24.41 16.28
N MET A 639 -18.11 -24.46 15.53
CA MET A 639 -19.35 -23.72 15.85
C MET A 639 -20.19 -24.34 16.97
N THR A 640 -19.57 -25.07 17.90
CA THR A 640 -20.20 -25.88 18.95
C THR A 640 -21.07 -25.04 19.87
N ASN A 641 -20.57 -23.90 20.35
CA ASN A 641 -21.32 -23.01 21.25
C ASN A 641 -22.59 -22.48 20.56
N LEU A 642 -22.46 -22.02 19.32
CA LEU A 642 -23.58 -21.53 18.52
C LEU A 642 -24.59 -22.63 18.21
N ALA A 643 -24.13 -23.83 17.84
CA ALA A 643 -24.98 -24.98 17.60
C ALA A 643 -25.79 -25.36 18.84
N GLN A 644 -25.19 -25.33 20.03
CA GLN A 644 -25.88 -25.57 21.29
C GLN A 644 -26.95 -24.52 21.57
N ALA A 645 -26.63 -23.23 21.40
CA ALA A 645 -27.58 -22.15 21.59
C ALA A 645 -28.79 -22.28 20.64
N LEU A 646 -28.54 -22.52 19.35
CA LEU A 646 -29.60 -22.68 18.34
C LEU A 646 -30.39 -23.98 18.50
N LYS A 647 -29.77 -25.08 18.95
CA LYS A 647 -30.46 -26.33 19.25
C LYS A 647 -31.39 -26.18 20.47
N ALA A 648 -30.95 -25.45 21.49
CA ALA A 648 -31.76 -25.18 22.67
C ALA A 648 -32.91 -24.20 22.39
N LYS A 649 -32.66 -23.17 21.58
CA LYS A 649 -33.61 -22.09 21.24
C LYS A 649 -33.56 -21.74 19.75
N PRO A 650 -34.23 -22.51 18.87
CA PRO A 650 -34.17 -22.29 17.42
C PRO A 650 -34.66 -20.90 16.96
N GLU A 651 -35.54 -20.26 17.72
CA GLU A 651 -36.04 -18.91 17.45
C GLU A 651 -34.96 -17.82 17.47
N LEU A 652 -33.82 -18.07 18.14
CA LEU A 652 -32.67 -17.17 18.14
C LEU A 652 -32.11 -16.92 16.74
N ALA A 653 -32.33 -17.83 15.79
CA ALA A 653 -31.96 -17.63 14.38
C ALA A 653 -32.48 -16.31 13.82
N LYS A 654 -33.66 -15.84 14.27
CA LYS A 654 -34.27 -14.56 13.83
C LYS A 654 -33.58 -13.32 14.41
N LYS A 655 -32.77 -13.49 15.46
CA LYS A 655 -31.97 -12.43 16.10
C LYS A 655 -30.57 -12.33 15.50
N ILE A 656 -30.18 -13.26 14.64
CA ILE A 656 -28.86 -13.27 14.01
C ILE A 656 -28.98 -12.66 12.61
N LYS A 657 -28.20 -11.62 12.34
CA LYS A 657 -28.14 -10.96 11.04
C LYS A 657 -27.50 -11.86 10.00
N GLU A 658 -26.32 -12.36 10.33
CA GLU A 658 -25.55 -13.31 9.54
C GLU A 658 -24.51 -14.00 10.44
N ILE A 659 -24.04 -15.16 9.97
CA ILE A 659 -22.90 -15.87 10.53
C ILE A 659 -21.74 -15.72 9.55
N VAL A 660 -20.59 -15.23 10.02
CA VAL A 660 -19.33 -15.19 9.28
C VAL A 660 -18.40 -16.22 9.89
N ALA A 661 -18.12 -17.30 9.16
CA ALA A 661 -17.44 -18.46 9.71
C ALA A 661 -16.17 -18.78 8.93
N MET A 662 -15.02 -18.88 9.62
CA MET A 662 -13.86 -19.59 9.07
C MET A 662 -14.13 -21.08 9.15
N GLY A 663 -14.24 -21.74 8.00
CA GLY A 663 -14.34 -23.18 7.97
C GLY A 663 -14.80 -23.79 6.65
N GLY A 664 -14.63 -25.10 6.57
CA GLY A 664 -14.99 -25.89 5.39
C GLY A 664 -13.99 -25.80 4.24
N ALA A 665 -14.11 -26.74 3.31
CA ALA A 665 -13.35 -26.81 2.07
C ALA A 665 -14.30 -27.25 0.94
N ILE A 666 -14.71 -26.33 0.07
CA ILE A 666 -15.81 -26.56 -0.89
C ILE A 666 -15.27 -27.13 -2.21
N ASN A 667 -14.28 -26.45 -2.79
CA ASN A 667 -13.79 -26.71 -4.15
C ASN A 667 -12.33 -27.19 -4.14
N GLY A 668 -11.80 -27.56 -2.99
CA GLY A 668 -10.40 -27.93 -2.80
C GLY A 668 -10.17 -28.94 -1.68
N PRO A 669 -8.91 -29.35 -1.47
CA PRO A 669 -8.55 -30.20 -0.35
C PRO A 669 -8.71 -29.46 0.98
N GLY A 670 -8.99 -30.23 2.03
CA GLY A 670 -8.96 -29.75 3.40
C GLY A 670 -7.53 -29.60 3.95
N ASN A 671 -7.41 -29.08 5.17
CA ASN A 671 -6.12 -28.81 5.84
C ASN A 671 -5.84 -29.73 7.06
N VAL A 672 -6.67 -30.74 7.30
CA VAL A 672 -6.58 -31.64 8.47
C VAL A 672 -5.52 -32.73 8.33
N ASP A 673 -5.14 -33.14 7.11
CA ASP A 673 -4.25 -34.28 6.90
C ASP A 673 -2.88 -34.03 7.54
N LYS A 674 -2.55 -34.83 8.58
CA LYS A 674 -1.28 -34.76 9.32
C LYS A 674 -0.79 -36.18 9.61
N PRO A 675 -0.25 -36.89 8.59
CA PRO A 675 0.16 -38.29 8.74
C PRO A 675 1.20 -38.53 9.83
N PHE A 676 2.04 -37.54 10.12
CA PHE A 676 3.08 -37.60 11.16
C PHE A 676 2.54 -37.68 12.60
N VAL A 677 1.27 -37.33 12.81
CA VAL A 677 0.53 -37.52 14.08
C VAL A 677 -0.65 -38.48 13.93
N GLY A 678 -0.68 -39.26 12.85
CA GLY A 678 -1.69 -40.31 12.62
C GLY A 678 -3.05 -39.82 12.14
N ILE A 679 -3.23 -38.52 11.88
CA ILE A 679 -4.48 -37.97 11.35
C ILE A 679 -4.45 -38.07 9.82
N ARG A 680 -5.41 -38.81 9.25
CA ARG A 680 -5.55 -39.02 7.80
C ARG A 680 -6.90 -38.53 7.30
N ASN A 681 -6.97 -37.25 6.92
CA ASN A 681 -8.17 -36.61 6.39
C ASN A 681 -7.76 -35.38 5.56
N GLY A 682 -7.58 -35.58 4.26
CA GLY A 682 -7.26 -34.50 3.31
C GLY A 682 -8.49 -33.78 2.76
N ALA A 683 -9.68 -34.11 3.25
CA ALA A 683 -10.94 -33.62 2.68
C ALA A 683 -11.59 -32.52 3.53
N ALA A 684 -11.37 -32.54 4.85
CA ALA A 684 -12.00 -31.63 5.78
C ALA A 684 -11.07 -30.48 6.20
N GLU A 685 -11.69 -29.34 6.49
CA GLU A 685 -11.06 -28.23 7.20
C GLU A 685 -11.18 -28.45 8.72
N TRP A 686 -10.22 -27.97 9.51
CA TRP A 686 -10.12 -28.20 10.97
C TRP A 686 -11.40 -27.90 11.76
N ASN A 687 -12.01 -26.72 11.59
CA ASN A 687 -13.19 -26.34 12.36
C ASN A 687 -14.38 -27.27 12.09
N PHE A 688 -14.57 -27.67 10.83
CA PHE A 688 -15.62 -28.62 10.44
C PHE A 688 -15.29 -30.07 10.81
N TYR A 689 -14.02 -30.45 10.78
CA TYR A 689 -13.56 -31.77 11.22
C TYR A 689 -13.72 -31.97 12.72
N LEU A 690 -13.45 -30.92 13.52
CA LEU A 690 -13.54 -31.01 14.96
C LEU A 690 -14.97 -31.21 15.44
N ASP A 691 -15.95 -30.48 14.88
CA ASP A 691 -17.36 -30.63 15.22
C ASP A 691 -18.31 -30.56 14.00
N PRO A 692 -18.36 -31.64 13.20
CA PRO A 692 -19.19 -31.68 12.00
C PRO A 692 -20.69 -31.67 12.33
N GLN A 693 -21.09 -32.22 13.49
CA GLN A 693 -22.46 -32.14 13.99
C GLN A 693 -22.87 -30.70 14.28
N ALA A 694 -22.01 -29.91 14.91
CA ALA A 694 -22.26 -28.50 15.13
C ALA A 694 -22.36 -27.73 13.81
N ALA A 695 -21.47 -28.00 12.85
CA ALA A 695 -21.51 -27.39 11.52
C ALA A 695 -22.84 -27.71 10.80
N GLU A 696 -23.30 -28.96 10.86
CA GLU A 696 -24.58 -29.36 10.27
C GLU A 696 -25.77 -28.64 10.92
N ILE A 697 -25.80 -28.53 12.25
CA ILE A 697 -26.86 -27.81 12.98
C ILE A 697 -26.90 -26.34 12.57
N VAL A 698 -25.74 -25.68 12.52
CA VAL A 698 -25.65 -24.25 12.16
C VAL A 698 -26.03 -24.01 10.71
N LEU A 699 -25.57 -24.85 9.77
CA LEU A 699 -26.00 -24.77 8.37
C LEU A 699 -27.52 -24.92 8.23
N LYS A 700 -28.13 -25.83 8.98
CA LYS A 700 -29.58 -26.07 8.94
C LYS A 700 -30.40 -25.05 9.75
N SER A 701 -29.78 -24.07 10.40
CA SER A 701 -30.47 -23.07 11.23
C SER A 701 -31.35 -22.09 10.45
N GLY A 702 -31.08 -21.92 9.15
CA GLY A 702 -31.76 -20.94 8.30
C GLY A 702 -31.21 -19.51 8.40
N VAL A 703 -30.14 -19.31 9.19
CA VAL A 703 -29.44 -18.01 9.27
C VAL A 703 -28.58 -17.79 8.02
N PRO A 704 -28.53 -16.58 7.43
CA PRO A 704 -27.59 -16.28 6.34
C PRO A 704 -26.15 -16.55 6.75
N LEU A 705 -25.43 -17.36 5.96
CA LEU A 705 -24.08 -17.79 6.28
C LEU A 705 -23.07 -17.36 5.21
N ARG A 706 -22.06 -16.60 5.63
CA ARG A 706 -20.85 -16.29 4.88
C ARG A 706 -19.76 -17.25 5.35
N LEU A 707 -19.38 -18.18 4.48
CA LEU A 707 -18.32 -19.13 4.77
C LEU A 707 -17.01 -18.60 4.20
N ILE A 708 -15.95 -18.61 4.99
CA ILE A 708 -14.57 -18.41 4.56
C ILE A 708 -13.95 -19.80 4.46
N PRO A 709 -14.02 -20.46 3.29
CA PRO A 709 -13.46 -21.80 3.15
C PRO A 709 -11.93 -21.72 3.12
N VAL A 710 -11.25 -22.79 3.52
CA VAL A 710 -9.78 -22.79 3.63
C VAL A 710 -9.08 -22.42 2.32
N GLU A 711 -9.62 -22.82 1.18
CA GLU A 711 -9.07 -22.46 -0.13
C GLU A 711 -9.14 -20.96 -0.45
N ALA A 712 -10.03 -20.18 0.18
CA ALA A 712 -10.07 -18.73 0.02
C ALA A 712 -8.87 -18.06 0.72
N THR A 713 -8.37 -18.69 1.79
CA THR A 713 -7.24 -18.20 2.59
C THR A 713 -5.88 -18.66 2.08
N LYS A 714 -5.83 -19.57 1.10
CA LYS A 714 -4.57 -20.13 0.55
C LYS A 714 -3.63 -19.07 -0.04
N ASN A 715 -4.18 -17.93 -0.47
CA ASN A 715 -3.43 -16.81 -1.04
C ASN A 715 -3.15 -15.72 0.01
N LEU A 716 -3.41 -15.99 1.29
CA LEU A 716 -3.16 -15.09 2.40
C LEU A 716 -2.06 -15.61 3.35
N PRO A 717 -0.85 -15.94 2.85
CA PRO A 717 0.24 -16.33 3.74
C PRO A 717 0.60 -15.17 4.66
N VAL A 718 0.88 -15.47 5.92
CA VAL A 718 1.56 -14.49 6.78
C VAL A 718 3.03 -14.50 6.36
N THR A 719 3.50 -13.37 5.84
CA THR A 719 4.85 -13.26 5.28
C THR A 719 5.83 -12.60 6.24
N THR A 720 7.12 -12.89 6.06
CA THR A 720 8.19 -12.14 6.73
C THR A 720 8.12 -10.65 6.42
N ALA A 721 7.72 -10.29 5.19
CA ALA A 721 7.51 -8.89 4.80
C ALA A 721 6.41 -8.23 5.64
N PHE A 722 5.27 -8.90 5.84
CA PHE A 722 4.21 -8.40 6.72
C PHE A 722 4.70 -8.21 8.16
N ARG A 723 5.38 -9.21 8.73
CA ARG A 723 5.96 -9.12 10.08
C ARG A 723 6.92 -7.95 10.21
N ASP A 724 7.74 -7.72 9.20
CA ASP A 724 8.72 -6.63 9.17
C ASP A 724 8.04 -5.26 9.09
N ARG A 725 6.95 -5.14 8.33
CA ARG A 725 6.10 -3.94 8.29
C ARG A 725 5.46 -3.65 9.65
N VAL A 726 4.94 -4.69 10.35
CA VAL A 726 4.43 -4.55 11.73
C VAL A 726 5.55 -4.06 12.66
N ARG A 727 6.77 -4.59 12.52
CA ARG A 727 7.93 -4.22 13.34
C ARG A 727 8.33 -2.75 13.17
N GLU A 728 8.15 -2.21 11.97
CA GLU A 728 8.55 -0.84 11.58
C GLU A 728 7.51 0.23 11.92
N ALA A 729 6.24 -0.15 12.07
CA ALA A 729 5.17 0.77 12.46
C ALA A 729 5.34 1.33 13.89
N LYS A 730 4.73 2.50 14.15
CA LYS A 730 4.73 3.15 15.48
C LYS A 730 4.13 2.20 16.52
N ARG A 731 4.73 2.15 17.72
CA ARG A 731 4.42 1.12 18.74
C ARG A 731 3.54 1.64 19.87
N ASP A 732 2.30 1.18 19.89
CA ASP A 732 1.45 1.09 21.07
C ASP A 732 1.49 -0.35 21.65
N THR A 733 0.89 -0.57 22.82
CA THR A 733 0.92 -1.90 23.47
C THR A 733 0.22 -2.99 22.65
N GLN A 734 -0.75 -2.65 21.80
CA GLN A 734 -1.48 -3.64 20.99
C GLN A 734 -0.69 -4.05 19.74
N SER A 735 -0.05 -3.10 19.06
CA SER A 735 0.87 -3.36 17.95
C SER A 735 2.12 -4.14 18.38
N GLU A 736 2.62 -3.90 19.60
CA GLU A 736 3.66 -4.76 20.20
C GLU A 736 3.17 -6.20 20.39
N LEU A 737 1.94 -6.39 20.87
CA LEU A 737 1.34 -7.72 20.99
C LEU A 737 1.19 -8.40 19.62
N VAL A 738 0.81 -7.68 18.57
CA VAL A 738 0.76 -8.23 17.20
C VAL A 738 2.13 -8.74 16.78
N LEU A 739 3.19 -7.95 16.95
CA LEU A 739 4.56 -8.38 16.61
C LEU A 739 4.99 -9.61 17.42
N ASP A 740 4.69 -9.63 18.71
CA ASP A 740 4.99 -10.71 19.63
C ASP A 740 4.29 -12.03 19.25
N LEU A 741 3.02 -11.95 18.83
CA LEU A 741 2.27 -13.08 18.29
C LEU A 741 2.89 -13.62 17.00
N LEU A 742 3.31 -12.74 16.10
CA LEU A 742 3.98 -13.14 14.86
C LEU A 742 5.34 -13.79 15.13
N ASN A 743 6.08 -13.30 16.13
CA ASN A 743 7.33 -13.93 16.56
C ASN A 743 7.10 -15.33 17.15
N ALA A 744 5.99 -15.53 17.87
CA ALA A 744 5.63 -16.83 18.44
C ALA A 744 5.32 -17.92 17.39
N VAL A 745 4.99 -17.53 16.15
CA VAL A 745 4.75 -18.43 15.01
C VAL A 745 5.76 -18.25 13.89
N GLN A 746 6.92 -17.67 14.21
CA GLN A 746 7.96 -17.38 13.22
C GLN A 746 8.34 -18.59 12.37
N GLU A 747 8.46 -19.79 12.97
CA GLU A 747 8.79 -21.01 12.23
C GLU A 747 7.75 -21.33 11.14
N GLY A 748 6.47 -21.01 11.38
CA GLY A 748 5.39 -21.16 10.41
C GLY A 748 5.39 -20.12 9.31
N ILE A 749 5.73 -18.88 9.65
CA ILE A 749 5.92 -17.78 8.71
C ILE A 749 7.10 -18.07 7.79
N ASP A 750 8.26 -18.36 8.37
CA ASP A 750 9.51 -18.63 7.65
C ASP A 750 9.39 -19.91 6.80
N GLY A 751 8.59 -20.90 7.25
CA GLY A 751 8.28 -22.12 6.52
C GLY A 751 7.18 -22.00 5.46
N GLY A 752 6.50 -20.84 5.36
CA GLY A 752 5.45 -20.60 4.37
C GLY A 752 4.17 -21.42 4.56
N TRP A 753 3.90 -21.90 5.78
CA TRP A 753 2.73 -22.73 6.09
C TRP A 753 1.76 -22.11 7.11
N PHE A 754 1.97 -20.85 7.48
CA PHE A 754 1.07 -20.07 8.35
C PHE A 754 0.32 -19.00 7.54
N PHE A 755 -1.01 -18.94 7.68
CA PHE A 755 -1.89 -18.09 6.87
C PHE A 755 -2.85 -17.29 7.76
N PHE A 756 -3.42 -16.22 7.22
CA PHE A 756 -4.49 -15.47 7.87
C PHE A 756 -5.84 -16.18 7.74
N TRP A 757 -6.04 -17.25 8.51
CA TRP A 757 -7.27 -18.06 8.51
C TRP A 757 -8.43 -17.31 9.18
N ASP A 758 -8.47 -17.30 10.51
CA ASP A 758 -9.55 -16.68 11.27
C ASP A 758 -9.52 -15.17 11.20
N THR A 759 -8.31 -14.59 11.06
CA THR A 759 -8.16 -13.14 10.83
C THR A 759 -8.97 -12.69 9.61
N MET A 760 -9.08 -13.52 8.57
CA MET A 760 -9.90 -13.20 7.39
C MET A 760 -11.40 -13.19 7.72
N ALA A 761 -11.89 -14.11 8.56
CA ALA A 761 -13.28 -14.08 9.01
C ALA A 761 -13.60 -12.82 9.82
N ALA A 762 -12.68 -12.37 10.68
CA ALA A 762 -12.80 -11.10 11.40
C ALA A 762 -12.85 -9.90 10.45
N VAL A 763 -11.98 -9.83 9.45
CA VAL A 763 -11.96 -8.74 8.45
C VAL A 763 -13.23 -8.73 7.59
N ALA A 764 -13.70 -9.91 7.14
CA ALA A 764 -14.90 -10.05 6.32
C ALA A 764 -16.19 -9.59 7.01
N VAL A 765 -16.16 -9.39 8.34
CA VAL A 765 -17.28 -8.82 9.10
C VAL A 765 -17.43 -7.34 8.80
N ALA A 766 -16.32 -6.60 8.72
CA ALA A 766 -16.31 -5.16 8.50
C ALA A 766 -16.22 -4.79 7.02
N HIS A 767 -15.36 -5.51 6.30
CA HIS A 767 -15.00 -5.30 4.89
C HIS A 767 -15.28 -6.55 4.04
N PRO A 768 -16.54 -6.98 3.89
CA PRO A 768 -16.88 -8.13 3.05
C PRO A 768 -16.50 -7.94 1.57
N GLU A 769 -16.29 -6.70 1.12
CA GLU A 769 -15.89 -6.33 -0.23
C GLU A 769 -14.43 -6.68 -0.57
N ILE A 770 -13.57 -6.89 0.44
CA ILE A 770 -12.17 -7.25 0.21
C ILE A 770 -12.01 -8.64 -0.39
N MET A 771 -13.08 -9.44 -0.33
CA MET A 771 -13.12 -10.82 -0.77
C MET A 771 -14.21 -11.00 -1.83
N GLY A 772 -13.85 -11.63 -2.94
CA GLY A 772 -14.82 -12.13 -3.90
C GLY A 772 -15.76 -13.14 -3.24
N SER A 773 -16.92 -13.40 -3.85
CA SER A 773 -17.83 -14.41 -3.27
C SER A 773 -18.79 -14.97 -4.31
N HIS A 774 -19.13 -16.24 -4.16
CA HIS A 774 -20.18 -16.91 -4.91
C HIS A 774 -21.21 -17.55 -3.99
N GLU A 775 -22.41 -17.78 -4.51
CA GLU A 775 -23.38 -18.65 -3.84
C GLU A 775 -23.01 -20.12 -4.08
N ALA A 776 -22.95 -20.90 -3.00
CA ALA A 776 -22.75 -22.34 -3.06
C ALA A 776 -23.88 -23.05 -2.30
N LYS A 777 -24.20 -24.28 -2.70
CA LYS A 777 -25.05 -25.17 -1.90
C LYS A 777 -24.22 -26.32 -1.36
N ILE A 778 -24.18 -26.47 -0.04
CA ILE A 778 -23.25 -27.39 0.61
C ILE A 778 -23.92 -28.33 1.61
N LYS A 779 -23.29 -29.47 1.84
CA LYS A 779 -23.54 -30.38 2.95
C LYS A 779 -22.23 -30.67 3.68
N VAL A 780 -22.33 -31.08 4.93
CA VAL A 780 -21.19 -31.54 5.73
C VAL A 780 -21.35 -33.03 5.98
N VAL A 781 -20.27 -33.78 5.79
CA VAL A 781 -20.23 -35.21 6.14
C VAL A 781 -20.14 -35.34 7.65
N THR A 782 -21.17 -35.92 8.29
CA THR A 782 -21.23 -36.10 9.75
C THR A 782 -21.01 -37.55 10.18
N GLU A 783 -21.00 -38.48 9.23
CA GLU A 783 -20.69 -39.89 9.47
C GLU A 783 -19.19 -40.11 9.68
N ASP A 784 -18.84 -40.91 10.69
CA ASP A 784 -17.45 -41.27 10.97
C ASP A 784 -16.80 -41.95 9.76
N GLY A 785 -15.63 -41.45 9.36
CA GLY A 785 -14.92 -41.93 8.19
C GLY A 785 -13.73 -41.05 7.80
N PRO A 786 -13.02 -41.40 6.70
CA PRO A 786 -11.83 -40.66 6.24
C PRO A 786 -12.15 -39.26 5.71
N THR A 787 -13.42 -38.96 5.49
CA THR A 787 -13.92 -37.66 4.98
C THR A 787 -14.84 -36.97 5.98
N LEU A 788 -14.84 -37.37 7.25
CA LEU A 788 -15.63 -36.73 8.30
C LEU A 788 -15.33 -35.22 8.33
N GLY A 789 -16.37 -34.38 8.34
CA GLY A 789 -16.25 -32.92 8.29
C GLY A 789 -15.99 -32.34 6.90
N GLN A 790 -15.94 -33.17 5.85
CA GLN A 790 -15.81 -32.66 4.48
C GLN A 790 -17.04 -31.82 4.10
N THR A 791 -16.79 -30.67 3.46
CA THR A 791 -17.83 -29.86 2.83
C THR A 791 -18.03 -30.31 1.39
N LEU A 792 -19.25 -30.70 1.04
CA LEU A 792 -19.59 -31.22 -0.29
C LEU A 792 -20.57 -30.29 -1.00
N PRO A 793 -20.30 -29.88 -2.25
CA PRO A 793 -21.32 -29.30 -3.10
C PRO A 793 -22.49 -30.27 -3.28
N ALA A 794 -23.72 -29.80 -3.05
CA ALA A 794 -24.93 -30.62 -3.16
C ALA A 794 -26.13 -29.78 -3.60
N ASP A 795 -26.86 -30.21 -4.62
CA ASP A 795 -28.02 -29.48 -5.16
C ASP A 795 -29.15 -29.29 -4.13
N ASP A 796 -29.29 -30.25 -3.22
CA ASP A 796 -30.20 -30.26 -2.06
C ASP A 796 -29.49 -29.82 -0.76
N GLY A 797 -28.30 -29.21 -0.89
CA GLY A 797 -27.53 -28.64 0.21
C GLY A 797 -28.03 -27.26 0.67
N VAL A 798 -27.46 -26.79 1.77
CA VAL A 798 -27.73 -25.47 2.37
C VAL A 798 -27.03 -24.40 1.55
N ARG A 799 -27.76 -23.33 1.22
CA ARG A 799 -27.19 -22.17 0.52
C ARG A 799 -26.30 -21.36 1.45
N VAL A 800 -25.07 -21.10 1.01
CA VAL A 800 -24.09 -20.25 1.69
C VAL A 800 -23.48 -19.25 0.70
N LYS A 801 -22.97 -18.14 1.22
CA LYS A 801 -22.12 -17.21 0.47
C LYS A 801 -20.67 -17.59 0.76
N ALA A 802 -20.01 -18.26 -0.17
CA ALA A 802 -18.64 -18.72 -0.02
C ALA A 802 -17.64 -17.64 -0.46
N GLY A 803 -16.63 -17.39 0.35
CA GLY A 803 -15.51 -16.52 0.01
C GLY A 803 -14.64 -17.07 -1.12
N GLU A 804 -14.04 -16.16 -1.87
CA GLU A 804 -13.10 -16.46 -2.96
C GLU A 804 -11.75 -15.76 -2.73
N GLU A 805 -10.84 -15.86 -3.71
CA GLU A 805 -9.50 -15.31 -3.63
C GLU A 805 -9.49 -13.80 -3.33
N ILE A 806 -8.51 -13.38 -2.53
CA ILE A 806 -8.31 -12.01 -2.04
C ILE A 806 -6.93 -11.51 -2.47
N ASN A 807 -6.82 -10.21 -2.70
CA ASN A 807 -5.52 -9.56 -2.89
C ASN A 807 -4.79 -9.46 -1.54
N LEU A 808 -3.68 -10.21 -1.39
CA LEU A 808 -2.88 -10.22 -0.16
C LEU A 808 -2.45 -8.82 0.28
N LEU A 809 -2.00 -7.97 -0.64
CA LEU A 809 -1.48 -6.65 -0.28
C LEU A 809 -2.60 -5.71 0.18
N GLU A 810 -3.77 -5.77 -0.45
CA GLU A 810 -4.95 -5.01 0.00
C GLU A 810 -5.39 -5.45 1.40
N PHE A 811 -5.41 -6.76 1.64
CA PHE A 811 -5.70 -7.34 2.95
C PHE A 811 -4.68 -6.92 4.00
N GLU A 812 -3.38 -7.05 3.72
CA GLU A 812 -2.32 -6.63 4.64
C GLU A 812 -2.37 -5.13 4.93
N ASN A 813 -2.61 -4.29 3.92
CA ASN A 813 -2.73 -2.84 4.10
C ASN A 813 -3.90 -2.47 4.99
N LEU A 814 -5.05 -3.09 4.79
CA LEU A 814 -6.21 -2.90 5.66
C LEU A 814 -5.91 -3.35 7.09
N LEU A 815 -5.30 -4.53 7.24
CA LEU A 815 -4.97 -5.09 8.54
C LEU A 815 -3.97 -4.21 9.30
N LEU A 816 -2.93 -3.71 8.64
CA LEU A 816 -1.96 -2.79 9.24
C LEU A 816 -2.63 -1.47 9.62
N LYS A 817 -3.48 -0.92 8.76
CA LYS A 817 -4.23 0.30 9.04
C LYS A 817 -5.07 0.16 10.30
N VAL A 818 -5.81 -0.95 10.46
CA VAL A 818 -6.69 -1.11 11.63
C VAL A 818 -5.92 -1.55 12.89
N LEU A 819 -4.89 -2.39 12.75
CA LEU A 819 -4.13 -2.87 13.90
C LEU A 819 -3.12 -1.85 14.43
N LEU A 820 -2.58 -0.97 13.58
CA LEU A 820 -1.40 -0.16 13.89
C LEU A 820 -1.62 1.36 13.84
N ASP A 821 -2.67 1.85 13.16
CA ASP A 821 -3.14 3.24 13.31
C ASP A 821 -4.15 3.36 14.46
#